data_AF-A0A7V6C6X5-F1
#
_entry.id   AF-A0A7V6C6X5-F1
#
_cell.length_a   1.000
_cell.length_b   1.000
_cell.length_c   1.000
_cell.angle_alpha   90.00
_cell.angle_beta   90.00
_cell.angle_gamma   90.00
#
_symmetry.space_group_name_H-M   'P 1'
#
loop_
_entity.id
_entity.type
_entity.pdbx_description
1 polymer ?
#
loop_
_entity_poly.entity_id
_entity_poly.type
_entity_poly.pdbx_seq_one_letter_code
_entity_poly.pdbx_strand_id
1 'polypeptide(L)'
;FSNLPLAQQHRGGYLIAPIGSTHQEIRDAVDDMEMWYHGYPEPHYRQNPYNASGPGTSGGTPLAESLAEAGLYFAGGYSWANEPGQEGYPVGGMYTSPIQWRCQKNYVIVVTDGEPSVDDGTGNPTYRGGSNVNIYTYPDYIDGKSIDCSGNTCLPNVARFLYETDIRNTEDLDNPNGASFNAEDFPIQRIMTYAIGFGSECDEDFLRLTTDNEHGRGQTFMADEGSALAEALSGIITEILQNNASFVAPVVPVSKINRVYAGNSLYLGLFRTEERGEWKGNVKKFGINDDGEILDRNGDEADFDLEINKPSSCWAYSVNDGLDVNKGGAGEQLLHQASRNFYTYQRNNIVSNLNHSSNTFDKSNLALTADTLGLDSAATQADIDDLIDFIRAEGVYTPVTGSQRRTWVLGDILHSRPVVLEDGSKKVIFVGANDGFLHCFVDDESSDYEDLSDDTVSEQWCFVPWDLVPDLHKIRDTADHEYFVDGTPVLFRSGSDQLLTFGLRRGGNKYYTLKVGEVTYNSTTKKYTYVTGGYETPQWKWQVPEDILATPLLGESWSRPVVRRIKTGSGENDHAMAIILAGGYDSANQDLDTPAAEDTRGMAIYAVNGSNGTLLSNLKFTKDSSNLSSMTHSIVDLVVFDRNDDGFTDRIYAGDMGGQVFGYKADSANGNWSGRKLFNAGDGSSATSKLKFFYAPDVILQGYNYQDGGSEVYVINDHVYLGSGDREHPNDKTQDDRFYAIKNMDDTTILTETNENFIDVTFYSNGYNDPHGPNFLKSHECKGWYIRLGYELGSKVREGEKVVSSPIIFNGIVFFNTFTPTQDDSSDDLCTMSGGVGTGLLYAVDYLTGEAIEAFNFNKSNDTVDADGNVEVVLDETDRHINISSGILAPPEIIITPKGPVLLVGPDEKFPIPDDRNVNRYFWLSE
;
A
#
# COMPACT_ATOMS: atom_id res chain seq x y z
N PHE A 1 25.48 -14.20 -2.22
CA PHE A 1 24.99 -13.11 -3.11
C PHE A 1 26.16 -12.59 -3.92
N SER A 2 26.38 -13.16 -5.12
CA SER A 2 27.54 -12.84 -5.96
C SER A 2 27.30 -13.33 -7.41
N ASN A 3 26.27 -12.77 -8.06
CA ASN A 3 25.99 -12.84 -9.51
C ASN A 3 24.69 -12.07 -9.84
N LEU A 4 24.75 -10.74 -9.87
CA LEU A 4 23.76 -9.88 -10.53
C LEU A 4 24.50 -8.69 -11.18
N PRO A 5 24.72 -8.71 -12.51
CA PRO A 5 25.21 -7.56 -13.27
C PRO A 5 24.05 -6.66 -13.74
N LEU A 6 24.37 -5.46 -14.24
CA LEU A 6 23.47 -4.43 -14.83
C LEU A 6 22.73 -3.51 -13.82
N ALA A 7 23.47 -2.61 -13.15
CA ALA A 7 22.89 -1.56 -12.30
C ALA A 7 23.68 -0.22 -12.26
N GLN A 8 24.52 0.08 -13.27
CA GLN A 8 25.67 1.00 -13.10
C GLN A 8 25.73 2.20 -14.04
N GLN A 9 24.59 2.68 -14.55
CA GLN A 9 24.57 3.80 -15.50
C GLN A 9 23.45 4.84 -15.29
N HIS A 10 22.79 4.83 -14.13
CA HIS A 10 21.67 5.74 -13.85
C HIS A 10 21.99 6.73 -12.72
N ARG A 11 21.34 7.91 -12.80
CA ARG A 11 21.47 9.06 -11.87
C ARG A 11 22.80 9.82 -12.01
N GLY A 12 22.91 10.62 -13.07
CA GLY A 12 23.97 11.63 -13.20
C GLY A 12 23.76 12.81 -12.24
N GLY A 13 24.16 12.65 -10.98
CA GLY A 13 24.26 13.76 -10.02
C GLY A 13 25.55 14.58 -10.20
N TYR A 14 25.53 15.85 -9.80
CA TYR A 14 26.72 16.70 -9.83
C TYR A 14 26.86 17.54 -8.55
N LEU A 15 28.01 17.38 -7.87
CA LEU A 15 28.40 18.18 -6.70
C LEU A 15 29.20 19.39 -7.16
N ILE A 16 28.85 20.58 -6.69
CA ILE A 16 29.53 21.82 -7.06
C ILE A 16 30.10 22.49 -5.81
N ALA A 17 31.41 22.73 -5.82
CA ALA A 17 32.11 23.54 -4.84
C ALA A 17 32.89 24.67 -5.56
N PRO A 18 32.66 25.96 -5.24
CA PRO A 18 33.32 27.08 -5.90
C PRO A 18 34.80 27.17 -5.53
N ILE A 19 35.65 27.69 -6.43
CA ILE A 19 37.03 28.04 -6.10
C ILE A 19 37.03 29.23 -5.15
N GLY A 20 37.55 29.00 -3.95
CA GLY A 20 37.52 29.93 -2.82
C GLY A 20 37.49 29.15 -1.51
N SER A 21 36.71 28.06 -1.50
CA SER A 21 36.58 27.11 -0.39
C SER A 21 37.93 26.51 0.03
N THR A 22 38.45 26.94 1.18
CA THR A 22 39.78 26.53 1.68
C THR A 22 39.75 25.31 2.61
N HIS A 23 38.57 24.81 2.97
CA HIS A 23 38.43 23.75 3.95
C HIS A 23 38.81 22.38 3.37
N GLN A 24 39.98 21.89 3.82
CA GLN A 24 40.45 20.52 3.57
C GLN A 24 39.40 19.48 4.01
N GLU A 25 38.67 19.78 5.09
CA GLU A 25 37.62 18.95 5.68
C GLU A 25 36.45 18.66 4.71
N ILE A 26 36.14 19.57 3.78
CA ILE A 26 35.11 19.32 2.74
C ILE A 26 35.60 18.30 1.70
N ARG A 27 36.92 18.23 1.45
CA ARG A 27 37.52 17.21 0.57
C ARG A 27 37.62 15.89 1.31
N ASP A 28 38.20 15.91 2.51
CA ASP A 28 38.38 14.71 3.35
C ASP A 28 37.03 13.99 3.58
N ALA A 29 35.93 14.72 3.80
CA ALA A 29 34.59 14.14 3.97
C ALA A 29 34.02 13.51 2.68
N VAL A 30 34.36 14.02 1.49
CA VAL A 30 33.95 13.45 0.20
C VAL A 30 34.83 12.25 -0.19
N ASP A 31 36.14 12.35 0.07
CA ASP A 31 37.11 11.27 -0.19
C ASP A 31 36.85 10.05 0.75
N ASP A 32 36.49 10.28 2.02
CA ASP A 32 36.08 9.20 2.94
C ASP A 32 34.76 8.51 2.50
N MET A 33 33.86 9.21 1.79
CA MET A 33 32.67 8.59 1.21
C MET A 33 33.00 7.69 0.01
N GLU A 34 33.98 8.03 -0.84
CA GLU A 34 34.44 7.13 -1.91
C GLU A 34 34.96 5.80 -1.35
N MET A 35 35.73 5.86 -0.24
CA MET A 35 36.28 4.68 0.42
C MET A 35 35.23 3.70 0.95
N TRP A 36 33.98 4.14 1.15
CA TRP A 36 32.86 3.29 1.56
C TRP A 36 32.12 2.63 0.38
N TYR A 37 32.15 3.23 -0.82
CA TYR A 37 31.25 2.90 -1.94
C TYR A 37 31.94 2.33 -3.19
N HIS A 38 33.23 1.99 -3.12
CA HIS A 38 34.01 1.55 -4.29
C HIS A 38 33.47 0.29 -4.99
N GLY A 39 32.67 0.52 -6.03
CA GLY A 39 32.26 -0.53 -6.92
C GLY A 39 31.49 -0.16 -8.19
N TYR A 40 31.39 1.09 -8.65
CA TYR A 40 31.09 1.53 -10.04
C TYR A 40 31.65 3.01 -10.18
N PRO A 41 31.37 3.90 -11.16
CA PRO A 41 32.30 5.01 -11.52
C PRO A 41 32.29 6.27 -10.62
N GLU A 42 33.44 6.97 -10.62
CA GLU A 42 33.79 8.16 -9.81
C GLU A 42 32.84 9.38 -9.98
N PRO A 43 32.36 10.03 -8.90
CA PRO A 43 31.78 11.37 -8.98
C PRO A 43 32.83 12.40 -9.42
N HIS A 44 32.62 13.05 -10.57
CA HIS A 44 33.57 14.00 -11.15
C HIS A 44 33.66 15.34 -10.40
N TYR A 45 34.34 15.34 -9.25
CA TYR A 45 34.75 16.56 -8.54
C TYR A 45 35.56 17.48 -9.47
N ARG A 46 35.00 18.66 -9.77
CA ARG A 46 35.70 19.71 -10.51
C ARG A 46 35.66 21.01 -9.75
N GLN A 47 36.84 21.44 -9.30
CA GLN A 47 37.09 22.85 -9.04
C GLN A 47 37.09 23.59 -10.38
N ASN A 48 36.53 24.80 -10.43
CA ASN A 48 36.38 25.62 -11.63
C ASN A 48 37.57 26.60 -11.76
N PRO A 49 38.67 26.27 -12.48
CA PRO A 49 39.91 27.05 -12.53
C PRO A 49 39.78 28.38 -13.28
N TYR A 50 39.10 29.36 -12.66
CA TYR A 50 39.08 30.76 -13.07
C TYR A 50 40.49 31.36 -12.91
N ASN A 51 41.31 31.17 -13.94
CA ASN A 51 42.75 31.43 -13.91
C ASN A 51 43.03 32.93 -14.11
N ALA A 52 42.81 33.70 -13.03
CA ALA A 52 42.98 35.15 -12.98
C ALA A 52 44.41 35.58 -13.38
N SER A 53 44.60 35.86 -14.66
CA SER A 53 45.90 36.16 -15.28
C SER A 53 46.35 37.62 -15.09
N GLY A 54 46.24 38.10 -13.84
CA GLY A 54 46.66 39.45 -13.40
C GLY A 54 46.94 39.48 -11.89
N PRO A 55 47.84 40.35 -11.40
CA PRO A 55 48.36 40.24 -10.03
C PRO A 55 47.40 40.80 -8.98
N GLY A 56 46.51 39.96 -8.45
CA GLY A 56 45.71 40.24 -7.25
C GLY A 56 44.95 39.01 -6.77
N THR A 57 45.25 38.52 -5.57
CA THR A 57 44.46 37.47 -4.91
C THR A 57 43.22 38.09 -4.25
N SER A 58 42.12 38.15 -4.99
CA SER A 58 40.77 38.39 -4.46
C SER A 58 40.01 37.08 -4.52
N GLY A 59 39.99 36.35 -3.39
CA GLY A 59 39.12 35.19 -3.24
C GLY A 59 37.67 35.63 -3.04
N GLY A 60 36.76 34.89 -3.65
CA GLY A 60 35.31 35.09 -3.56
C GLY A 60 34.58 33.86 -4.08
N THR A 61 33.27 33.85 -3.94
CA THR A 61 32.45 32.63 -4.02
C THR A 61 31.46 32.73 -5.20
N PRO A 62 31.85 32.40 -6.44
CA PRO A 62 31.01 32.56 -7.65
C PRO A 62 29.99 31.42 -7.77
N LEU A 63 28.94 31.45 -6.94
CA LEU A 63 27.94 30.37 -6.88
C LEU A 63 27.04 30.34 -8.13
N ALA A 64 26.58 31.50 -8.60
CA ALA A 64 25.67 31.59 -9.74
C ALA A 64 26.33 31.07 -11.03
N GLU A 65 27.56 31.50 -11.30
CA GLU A 65 28.42 31.01 -12.37
C GLU A 65 28.65 29.50 -12.29
N SER A 66 28.93 28.98 -11.09
CA SER A 66 29.23 27.56 -10.91
C SER A 66 28.01 26.67 -11.15
N LEU A 67 26.81 27.11 -10.73
CA LEU A 67 25.55 26.44 -11.05
C LEU A 67 25.22 26.51 -12.55
N ALA A 68 25.46 27.66 -13.20
CA ALA A 68 25.22 27.81 -14.64
C ALA A 68 26.14 26.90 -15.49
N GLU A 69 27.43 26.84 -15.13
CA GLU A 69 28.44 25.98 -15.78
C GLU A 69 28.11 24.49 -15.62
N ALA A 70 27.55 24.06 -14.48
CA ALA A 70 26.99 22.71 -14.33
C ALA A 70 25.74 22.49 -15.22
N GLY A 71 24.88 23.52 -15.37
CA GLY A 71 23.81 23.48 -16.37
C GLY A 71 24.32 23.26 -17.80
N LEU A 72 25.46 23.85 -18.18
CA LEU A 72 26.11 23.60 -19.47
C LEU A 72 26.66 22.17 -19.61
N TYR A 73 27.13 21.57 -18.52
CA TYR A 73 27.47 20.15 -18.47
C TYR A 73 26.24 19.28 -18.73
N PHE A 74 25.12 19.51 -18.02
CA PHE A 74 23.86 18.82 -18.26
C PHE A 74 23.32 19.01 -19.69
N ALA A 75 23.49 20.19 -20.29
CA ALA A 75 23.11 20.47 -21.68
C ALA A 75 23.98 19.75 -22.74
N GLY A 76 25.18 19.31 -22.38
CA GLY A 76 26.21 18.95 -23.37
C GLY A 76 26.59 20.16 -24.24
N GLY A 77 26.66 21.35 -23.62
CA GLY A 77 26.97 22.62 -24.26
C GLY A 77 28.47 22.86 -24.41
N TYR A 78 28.85 24.05 -24.90
CA TYR A 78 30.21 24.55 -24.71
C TYR A 78 30.36 25.11 -23.30
N SER A 79 31.53 24.93 -22.70
CA SER A 79 31.90 25.66 -21.49
C SER A 79 31.85 27.17 -21.72
N TRP A 80 31.49 27.91 -20.69
CA TRP A 80 31.58 29.35 -20.67
C TRP A 80 32.74 29.83 -19.77
N ALA A 81 33.06 29.11 -18.69
CA ALA A 81 34.09 29.52 -17.72
C ALA A 81 35.53 28.99 -17.96
N ASN A 82 35.75 27.94 -18.79
CA ASN A 82 37.03 27.19 -18.81
C ASN A 82 37.72 27.12 -20.18
N GLU A 83 39.05 26.97 -20.19
CA GLU A 83 39.85 26.81 -21.41
C GLU A 83 39.83 25.35 -21.94
N PRO A 84 39.66 25.14 -23.27
CA PRO A 84 39.66 23.80 -23.87
C PRO A 84 40.94 22.99 -23.58
N GLY A 85 40.77 21.83 -22.95
CA GLY A 85 41.89 20.93 -22.61
C GLY A 85 42.64 21.25 -21.32
N GLN A 86 42.08 22.06 -20.41
CA GLN A 86 42.50 22.03 -19.00
C GLN A 86 42.31 20.63 -18.38
N GLU A 87 42.95 20.37 -17.24
CA GLU A 87 42.80 19.10 -16.51
C GLU A 87 41.37 18.96 -15.98
N GLY A 88 40.80 17.76 -16.13
CA GLY A 88 39.36 17.53 -15.90
C GLY A 88 38.44 18.17 -16.96
N TYR A 89 38.97 18.63 -18.11
CA TYR A 89 38.20 19.45 -19.06
C TYR A 89 38.18 18.91 -20.50
N PRO A 90 37.03 18.93 -21.22
CA PRO A 90 36.96 18.47 -22.61
C PRO A 90 37.93 19.20 -23.54
N VAL A 91 38.71 18.44 -24.31
CA VAL A 91 39.76 18.92 -25.23
C VAL A 91 39.21 19.79 -26.37
N GLY A 92 37.90 19.70 -26.66
CA GLY A 92 37.20 20.56 -27.62
C GLY A 92 36.38 21.70 -26.99
N GLY A 93 36.43 21.88 -25.66
CA GLY A 93 35.62 22.87 -24.93
C GLY A 93 34.12 22.56 -24.84
N MET A 94 33.67 21.44 -25.41
CA MET A 94 32.27 20.99 -25.40
C MET A 94 32.08 19.80 -24.47
N TYR A 95 31.08 19.88 -23.59
CA TYR A 95 30.68 18.82 -22.68
C TYR A 95 29.96 17.67 -23.41
N THR A 96 30.20 16.44 -22.95
CA THR A 96 29.26 15.33 -23.16
C THR A 96 28.17 15.43 -22.10
N SER A 97 26.90 15.43 -22.50
CA SER A 97 25.79 15.45 -21.55
C SER A 97 25.72 14.15 -20.74
N PRO A 98 25.48 14.22 -19.41
CA PRO A 98 25.10 13.06 -18.59
C PRO A 98 23.61 12.70 -18.73
N ILE A 99 22.80 13.46 -19.48
CA ILE A 99 21.39 13.17 -19.73
C ILE A 99 21.28 12.23 -20.93
N GLN A 100 21.08 10.95 -20.64
CA GLN A 100 21.03 9.88 -21.66
C GLN A 100 19.60 9.47 -22.04
N TRP A 101 18.62 9.83 -21.20
CA TRP A 101 17.24 9.35 -21.23
C TRP A 101 16.24 10.48 -20.94
N ARG A 102 15.13 10.59 -21.68
CA ARG A 102 14.15 11.69 -21.58
C ARG A 102 13.43 11.81 -20.24
N CYS A 103 13.28 10.68 -19.55
CA CYS A 103 12.72 10.54 -18.20
C CYS A 103 13.74 10.75 -17.06
N GLN A 104 15.03 10.96 -17.38
CA GLN A 104 16.08 11.08 -16.37
C GLN A 104 15.88 12.36 -15.54
N LYS A 105 15.47 12.19 -14.27
CA LYS A 105 15.49 13.27 -13.28
C LYS A 105 16.95 13.67 -13.00
N ASN A 106 17.26 14.96 -13.10
CA ASN A 106 18.61 15.51 -12.95
C ASN A 106 18.70 16.38 -11.69
N TYR A 107 19.86 16.33 -11.03
CA TYR A 107 20.05 16.90 -9.71
C TYR A 107 21.43 17.55 -9.58
N VAL A 108 21.44 18.75 -8.99
CA VAL A 108 22.66 19.44 -8.56
C VAL A 108 22.62 19.65 -7.06
N ILE A 109 23.75 19.43 -6.39
CA ILE A 109 23.97 19.81 -4.99
C ILE A 109 25.03 20.91 -4.98
N VAL A 110 24.61 22.12 -4.58
CA VAL A 110 25.51 23.26 -4.34
C VAL A 110 26.02 23.18 -2.90
N VAL A 111 27.33 23.11 -2.71
CA VAL A 111 27.95 23.18 -1.37
C VAL A 111 28.79 24.45 -1.29
N THR A 112 28.57 25.26 -0.27
CA THR A 112 29.28 26.53 -0.06
C THR A 112 29.73 26.68 1.39
N ASP A 113 30.89 27.31 1.61
CA ASP A 113 31.41 27.69 2.94
C ASP A 113 31.30 29.20 3.21
N GLY A 114 30.56 29.94 2.39
CA GLY A 114 30.16 31.33 2.66
C GLY A 114 29.18 31.95 1.66
N GLU A 115 28.77 33.19 1.91
CA GLU A 115 27.97 34.02 1.00
C GLU A 115 28.60 34.19 -0.41
N PRO A 116 27.80 34.26 -1.49
CA PRO A 116 28.27 34.64 -2.81
C PRO A 116 28.86 36.06 -2.80
N SER A 117 30.11 36.18 -3.27
CA SER A 117 30.93 37.38 -3.05
C SER A 117 31.58 37.94 -4.31
N VAL A 118 31.53 37.22 -5.44
CA VAL A 118 31.95 37.68 -6.77
C VAL A 118 31.10 36.98 -7.84
N ASP A 119 30.02 37.62 -8.29
CA ASP A 119 29.28 37.25 -9.51
C ASP A 119 29.63 38.28 -10.62
N ASP A 120 30.88 38.31 -11.11
CA ASP A 120 31.43 39.40 -11.96
C ASP A 120 31.99 38.98 -13.34
N GLY A 121 31.75 37.73 -13.76
CA GLY A 121 32.20 37.20 -15.05
C GLY A 121 31.64 37.94 -16.28
N THR A 122 32.04 37.51 -17.49
CA THR A 122 31.68 38.22 -18.73
C THR A 122 30.98 37.36 -19.77
N GLY A 123 29.75 37.75 -20.10
CA GLY A 123 28.91 37.11 -21.13
C GLY A 123 27.94 36.08 -20.55
N ASN A 124 26.86 35.81 -21.29
CA ASN A 124 25.82 34.88 -20.86
C ASN A 124 26.07 33.48 -21.45
N PRO A 125 26.01 32.39 -20.66
CA PRO A 125 26.13 31.04 -21.18
C PRO A 125 24.94 30.68 -22.09
N THR A 126 25.24 30.23 -23.32
CA THR A 126 24.23 29.80 -24.31
C THR A 126 24.09 28.27 -24.29
N TYR A 127 22.86 27.81 -24.05
CA TYR A 127 22.52 26.39 -23.94
C TYR A 127 22.15 25.83 -25.32
N ARG A 128 22.12 24.49 -25.45
CA ARG A 128 21.51 23.85 -26.63
C ARG A 128 20.05 24.31 -26.76
N GLY A 129 19.59 24.51 -28.00
CA GLY A 129 18.30 25.17 -28.28
C GLY A 129 18.36 26.71 -28.41
N GLY A 130 19.42 27.36 -27.89
CA GLY A 130 19.63 28.81 -28.04
C GLY A 130 19.11 29.68 -26.89
N SER A 131 18.55 29.06 -25.84
CA SER A 131 18.27 29.69 -24.55
C SER A 131 19.57 30.22 -23.91
N ASN A 132 19.49 31.34 -23.19
CA ASN A 132 20.64 31.94 -22.51
C ASN A 132 20.26 32.23 -21.06
N VAL A 133 21.09 31.84 -20.09
CA VAL A 133 20.94 32.34 -18.71
C VAL A 133 21.51 33.75 -18.66
N ASN A 134 20.69 34.72 -18.28
CA ASN A 134 21.16 36.09 -18.07
C ASN A 134 21.71 36.28 -16.65
N ILE A 135 22.92 35.78 -16.41
CA ILE A 135 23.61 35.90 -15.12
C ILE A 135 24.00 37.33 -14.73
N TYR A 136 23.92 38.33 -15.64
CA TYR A 136 24.46 39.67 -15.38
C TYR A 136 23.50 40.86 -15.42
N THR A 137 22.53 40.97 -16.34
CA THR A 137 21.62 42.15 -16.32
C THR A 137 20.40 42.04 -17.23
N TYR A 138 19.22 41.79 -16.68
CA TYR A 138 17.97 42.58 -16.85
C TYR A 138 16.82 41.89 -16.09
N PRO A 139 15.83 42.62 -15.55
CA PRO A 139 14.64 42.00 -14.97
C PRO A 139 13.77 41.39 -16.08
N ASP A 140 13.73 40.07 -16.13
CA ASP A 140 12.71 39.35 -16.90
C ASP A 140 11.39 39.30 -16.11
N TYR A 141 10.29 39.59 -16.80
CA TYR A 141 8.96 39.71 -16.19
C TYR A 141 8.18 38.40 -16.35
N ILE A 142 8.41 37.45 -15.44
CA ILE A 142 7.60 36.23 -15.31
C ILE A 142 6.47 36.51 -14.30
N ASP A 143 5.22 36.25 -14.75
CA ASP A 143 3.97 36.48 -14.03
C ASP A 143 3.85 37.84 -13.28
N GLY A 144 4.34 38.92 -13.89
CA GLY A 144 4.13 40.29 -13.41
C GLY A 144 4.93 40.71 -12.18
N LYS A 145 5.72 39.81 -11.56
CA LYS A 145 6.72 40.16 -10.55
C LYS A 145 8.03 40.59 -11.21
N SER A 146 8.84 41.37 -10.50
CA SER A 146 10.20 41.77 -10.89
C SER A 146 11.18 41.34 -9.80
N ILE A 147 12.18 40.54 -10.15
CA ILE A 147 13.28 40.14 -9.28
C ILE A 147 14.54 40.90 -9.75
N ASP A 148 15.22 41.61 -8.85
CA ASP A 148 16.25 42.59 -9.20
C ASP A 148 17.66 42.07 -8.86
N CYS A 149 18.34 41.50 -9.87
CA CYS A 149 19.72 41.03 -9.74
C CYS A 149 20.71 42.20 -9.63
N SER A 150 21.08 42.58 -8.41
CA SER A 150 22.00 43.70 -8.16
C SER A 150 23.13 43.36 -7.19
N GLY A 151 24.14 42.62 -7.69
CA GLY A 151 25.42 42.36 -7.01
C GLY A 151 25.43 41.10 -6.15
N ASN A 152 25.94 40.01 -6.73
CA ASN A 152 26.21 38.72 -6.08
C ASN A 152 25.00 37.91 -5.57
N THR A 153 23.81 38.10 -6.14
CA THR A 153 22.58 37.41 -5.68
C THR A 153 21.90 36.58 -6.78
N CYS A 154 22.63 36.19 -7.83
CA CYS A 154 22.02 35.58 -9.02
C CYS A 154 21.64 34.08 -8.85
N LEU A 155 22.14 33.40 -7.81
CA LEU A 155 22.01 31.95 -7.65
C LEU A 155 20.56 31.40 -7.72
N PRO A 156 19.54 31.97 -7.03
CA PRO A 156 18.16 31.49 -7.14
C PRO A 156 17.61 31.57 -8.57
N ASN A 157 17.94 32.63 -9.30
CA ASN A 157 17.47 32.80 -10.68
C ASN A 157 18.12 31.81 -11.66
N VAL A 158 19.35 31.38 -11.39
CA VAL A 158 19.99 30.28 -12.14
C VAL A 158 19.32 28.94 -11.80
N ALA A 159 19.06 28.66 -10.51
CA ALA A 159 18.35 27.46 -10.09
C ALA A 159 16.94 27.37 -10.71
N ARG A 160 16.20 28.49 -10.69
CA ARG A 160 14.91 28.65 -11.37
C ARG A 160 15.00 28.36 -12.86
N PHE A 161 15.94 28.99 -13.57
CA PHE A 161 16.10 28.76 -15.02
C PHE A 161 16.34 27.27 -15.32
N LEU A 162 17.20 26.59 -14.55
CA LEU A 162 17.53 25.19 -14.77
C LEU A 162 16.38 24.23 -14.43
N TYR A 163 15.39 24.67 -13.64
CA TYR A 163 14.15 23.93 -13.38
C TYR A 163 13.04 24.25 -14.39
N GLU A 164 12.86 25.52 -14.79
CA GLU A 164 11.80 25.93 -15.72
C GLU A 164 12.15 25.68 -17.20
N THR A 165 13.43 25.71 -17.56
CA THR A 165 13.91 25.55 -18.95
C THR A 165 14.21 24.09 -19.27
N ASP A 166 13.81 23.66 -20.46
CA ASP A 166 14.29 22.40 -21.04
C ASP A 166 15.76 22.50 -21.46
N ILE A 167 16.61 21.71 -20.81
CA ILE A 167 18.06 21.67 -21.01
C ILE A 167 18.47 20.80 -22.21
N ARG A 168 17.52 20.07 -22.85
CA ARG A 168 17.80 19.13 -23.97
C ARG A 168 17.04 19.42 -25.28
N ASN A 169 16.30 20.52 -25.37
CA ASN A 169 15.44 20.94 -26.50
C ASN A 169 16.13 21.00 -27.89
N THR A 170 16.31 19.85 -28.56
CA THR A 170 17.00 19.74 -29.86
C THR A 170 16.57 18.48 -30.63
N GLU A 171 17.12 18.29 -31.83
CA GLU A 171 17.05 17.01 -32.58
C GLU A 171 17.87 15.86 -31.93
N ASP A 172 18.47 16.08 -30.74
CA ASP A 172 19.10 15.00 -29.98
C ASP A 172 18.05 13.95 -29.56
N LEU A 173 18.51 12.70 -29.40
CA LEU A 173 17.67 11.53 -29.14
C LEU A 173 18.23 10.70 -27.96
N ASP A 174 17.35 9.98 -27.28
CA ASP A 174 17.69 9.01 -26.23
C ASP A 174 18.60 7.90 -26.75
N ASN A 175 19.57 7.50 -25.92
CA ASN A 175 20.57 6.50 -26.26
C ASN A 175 20.32 5.23 -25.43
N PRO A 176 19.96 4.08 -26.03
CA PRO A 176 20.23 3.70 -27.44
C PRO A 176 19.07 3.87 -28.44
N ASN A 177 17.84 4.09 -27.99
CA ASN A 177 16.64 3.82 -28.80
C ASN A 177 16.32 4.82 -29.91
N GLY A 178 16.85 6.04 -29.84
CA GLY A 178 16.52 7.09 -30.81
C GLY A 178 15.16 7.76 -30.60
N ALA A 179 14.54 7.62 -29.42
CA ALA A 179 13.34 8.39 -29.04
C ALA A 179 13.70 9.88 -28.85
N SER A 180 12.79 10.80 -29.13
CA SER A 180 13.07 12.23 -28.94
C SER A 180 12.97 12.64 -27.47
N PHE A 181 13.87 13.51 -27.03
CA PHE A 181 13.76 14.22 -25.75
C PHE A 181 12.48 15.08 -25.66
N ASN A 182 11.91 15.51 -26.80
CA ASN A 182 10.65 16.27 -26.88
C ASN A 182 9.40 15.35 -27.01
N ALA A 183 9.38 14.19 -26.35
CA ALA A 183 8.21 13.30 -26.35
C ALA A 183 7.06 13.88 -25.51
N GLU A 184 5.81 13.58 -25.86
CA GLU A 184 4.61 14.17 -25.20
C GLU A 184 4.55 13.81 -23.70
N ASP A 185 5.01 12.61 -23.32
CA ASP A 185 5.05 12.12 -21.93
C ASP A 185 6.19 12.75 -21.09
N PHE A 186 7.25 13.25 -21.75
CA PHE A 186 8.46 13.78 -21.11
C PHE A 186 8.94 15.06 -21.82
N PRO A 187 8.12 16.13 -21.89
CA PRO A 187 8.29 17.20 -22.89
C PRO A 187 9.44 18.19 -22.61
N ILE A 188 10.10 18.09 -21.46
CA ILE A 188 11.15 19.01 -20.98
C ILE A 188 12.12 18.30 -20.01
N GLN A 189 13.43 18.53 -20.14
CA GLN A 189 14.43 17.98 -19.21
C GLN A 189 14.95 19.05 -18.24
N ARG A 190 14.46 18.96 -17.00
CA ARG A 190 14.74 19.87 -15.87
C ARG A 190 15.92 19.41 -15.00
N ILE A 191 16.43 20.32 -14.17
CA ILE A 191 17.38 20.06 -13.08
C ILE A 191 16.79 20.59 -11.76
N MET A 192 16.76 19.76 -10.72
CA MET A 192 16.47 20.18 -9.34
C MET A 192 17.75 20.59 -8.61
N THR A 193 17.69 21.64 -7.81
CA THR A 193 18.84 22.20 -7.08
C THR A 193 18.65 22.07 -5.57
N TYR A 194 19.55 21.33 -4.94
CA TYR A 194 19.71 21.24 -3.49
C TYR A 194 20.90 22.13 -3.04
N ALA A 195 20.89 22.55 -1.78
CA ALA A 195 21.94 23.39 -1.21
C ALA A 195 22.42 22.85 0.15
N ILE A 196 23.71 22.98 0.42
CA ILE A 196 24.31 22.81 1.75
C ILE A 196 25.15 24.05 2.10
N GLY A 197 24.75 24.76 3.15
CA GLY A 197 25.58 25.78 3.78
C GLY A 197 26.50 25.13 4.81
N PHE A 198 27.82 25.28 4.64
CA PHE A 198 28.84 24.76 5.54
C PHE A 198 29.42 25.88 6.40
N GLY A 199 29.44 25.68 7.73
CA GLY A 199 29.91 26.68 8.69
C GLY A 199 28.98 27.89 8.85
N SER A 200 29.39 28.82 9.71
CA SER A 200 28.56 29.95 10.17
C SER A 200 28.62 31.22 9.31
N GLU A 201 29.22 31.16 8.13
CA GLU A 201 29.37 32.32 7.21
C GLU A 201 28.45 32.21 5.97
N CYS A 202 27.50 31.26 5.99
CA CYS A 202 26.47 31.06 4.96
C CYS A 202 25.13 31.70 5.37
N ASP A 203 24.49 32.42 4.45
CA ASP A 203 23.10 32.89 4.60
C ASP A 203 22.11 31.74 4.29
N GLU A 204 21.49 31.21 5.35
CA GLU A 204 20.49 30.14 5.26
C GLU A 204 19.22 30.59 4.51
N ASP A 205 18.77 31.84 4.66
CA ASP A 205 17.57 32.35 3.98
C ASP A 205 17.82 32.48 2.46
N PHE A 206 19.03 32.87 2.06
CA PHE A 206 19.45 32.91 0.65
C PHE A 206 19.56 31.52 0.00
N LEU A 207 20.08 30.53 0.74
CA LEU A 207 20.11 29.15 0.25
C LEU A 207 18.69 28.56 0.19
N ARG A 208 17.83 28.80 1.20
CA ARG A 208 16.42 28.40 1.18
C ARG A 208 15.68 29.00 -0.01
N LEU A 209 15.88 30.29 -0.31
CA LEU A 209 15.36 30.95 -1.52
C LEU A 209 15.86 30.28 -2.80
N THR A 210 17.12 29.84 -2.85
CA THR A 210 17.68 29.11 -4.00
C THR A 210 16.96 27.78 -4.24
N THR A 211 16.61 27.04 -3.18
CA THR A 211 16.01 25.70 -3.30
C THR A 211 14.48 25.69 -3.30
N ASP A 212 13.81 26.84 -3.19
CA ASP A 212 12.35 26.90 -2.98
C ASP A 212 11.50 26.52 -4.21
N ASN A 213 10.18 26.56 -4.03
CA ASN A 213 9.17 26.19 -5.03
C ASN A 213 9.05 27.18 -6.22
N GLU A 214 9.49 28.44 -6.07
CA GLU A 214 9.60 29.42 -7.16
C GLU A 214 10.96 29.34 -7.89
N HIS A 215 11.94 28.60 -7.35
CA HIS A 215 13.31 28.47 -7.89
C HIS A 215 13.75 27.01 -8.09
N GLY A 216 14.70 26.50 -7.30
CA GLY A 216 15.41 25.23 -7.55
C GLY A 216 14.65 23.94 -7.21
N ARG A 217 13.56 24.01 -6.46
CA ARG A 217 12.71 22.87 -6.03
C ARG A 217 13.48 21.68 -5.46
N GLY A 218 14.35 21.95 -4.50
CA GLY A 218 15.06 20.96 -3.69
C GLY A 218 14.94 21.30 -2.21
N GLN A 219 15.92 20.88 -1.41
CA GLN A 219 16.01 21.26 0.00
C GLN A 219 17.37 21.89 0.33
N THR A 220 17.35 22.76 1.34
CA THR A 220 18.53 23.40 1.93
C THR A 220 18.85 22.75 3.26
N PHE A 221 20.11 22.32 3.41
CA PHE A 221 20.68 21.78 4.63
C PHE A 221 21.77 22.72 5.16
N MET A 222 22.00 22.70 6.47
CA MET A 222 23.09 23.44 7.12
C MET A 222 23.94 22.46 7.92
N ALA A 223 25.26 22.59 7.83
CA ALA A 223 26.23 21.72 8.51
C ALA A 223 27.36 22.57 9.10
N ASP A 224 27.65 22.40 10.39
CA ASP A 224 28.70 23.13 11.11
C ASP A 224 29.99 22.33 11.29
N GLU A 225 29.91 21.00 11.29
CA GLU A 225 31.06 20.07 11.34
C GLU A 225 30.99 19.00 10.23
N GLY A 226 32.12 18.36 9.90
CA GLY A 226 32.23 17.43 8.77
C GLY A 226 31.30 16.20 8.83
N SER A 227 30.92 15.74 10.03
CA SER A 227 29.91 14.69 10.21
C SER A 227 28.50 15.16 9.82
N ALA A 228 28.13 16.40 10.14
CA ALA A 228 26.85 16.98 9.73
C ALA A 228 26.78 17.16 8.21
N LEU A 229 27.91 17.47 7.55
CA LEU A 229 28.01 17.54 6.09
C LEU A 229 27.78 16.16 5.43
N ALA A 230 28.36 15.10 6.00
CA ALA A 230 28.12 13.73 5.53
C ALA A 230 26.67 13.26 5.76
N GLU A 231 26.06 13.60 6.90
CA GLU A 231 24.64 13.33 7.17
C GLU A 231 23.72 14.09 6.20
N ALA A 232 24.00 15.37 5.91
CA ALA A 232 23.25 16.17 4.94
C ALA A 232 23.35 15.60 3.51
N LEU A 233 24.56 15.25 3.05
CA LEU A 233 24.77 14.63 1.74
C LEU A 233 24.04 13.28 1.63
N SER A 234 24.11 12.44 2.67
CA SER A 234 23.38 11.17 2.75
C SER A 234 21.86 11.37 2.71
N GLY A 235 21.35 12.37 3.43
CA GLY A 235 19.92 12.72 3.45
C GLY A 235 19.41 13.14 2.07
N ILE A 236 20.13 14.01 1.36
CA ILE A 236 19.80 14.45 -0.01
C ILE A 236 19.78 13.25 -0.97
N ILE A 237 20.81 12.40 -0.93
CA ILE A 237 20.90 11.21 -1.79
C ILE A 237 19.74 10.25 -1.50
N THR A 238 19.39 10.06 -0.24
CA THR A 238 18.25 9.25 0.21
C THR A 238 16.92 9.81 -0.29
N GLU A 239 16.67 11.11 -0.18
CA GLU A 239 15.46 11.76 -0.71
C GLU A 239 15.33 11.61 -2.23
N ILE A 240 16.45 11.77 -2.95
CA ILE A 240 16.54 11.56 -4.41
C ILE A 240 16.26 10.10 -4.80
N LEU A 241 16.57 9.14 -3.93
CA LEU A 241 16.26 7.71 -4.13
C LEU A 241 14.79 7.37 -3.80
N GLN A 242 14.22 7.98 -2.77
CA GLN A 242 13.01 7.52 -2.06
C GLN A 242 11.64 7.79 -2.72
N ASN A 243 11.55 8.52 -3.83
CA ASN A 243 10.27 8.81 -4.48
C ASN A 243 9.78 7.63 -5.35
N ASN A 244 9.16 6.61 -4.72
CA ASN A 244 8.02 5.83 -5.23
C ASN A 244 7.52 4.80 -4.18
N ALA A 245 6.24 4.40 -4.30
CA ALA A 245 5.52 3.39 -3.50
C ALA A 245 5.14 3.77 -2.04
N SER A 246 3.88 4.17 -1.87
CA SER A 246 3.11 4.07 -0.62
C SER A 246 1.67 3.81 -1.01
N PHE A 247 1.09 2.68 -0.58
CA PHE A 247 -0.25 2.23 -1.00
C PHE A 247 -1.09 1.82 0.21
N VAL A 248 -2.42 1.86 0.05
CA VAL A 248 -3.37 1.76 1.17
C VAL A 248 -4.61 1.00 0.76
N ALA A 249 -5.07 0.10 1.63
CA ALA A 249 -6.47 -0.31 1.64
C ALA A 249 -7.27 0.70 2.50
N PRO A 250 -8.17 1.51 1.91
CA PRO A 250 -8.96 2.45 2.69
C PRO A 250 -9.86 1.71 3.68
N VAL A 251 -10.19 2.37 4.80
CA VAL A 251 -11.27 1.94 5.69
C VAL A 251 -12.35 2.99 5.70
N VAL A 252 -13.42 2.69 4.96
CA VAL A 252 -14.71 3.34 5.14
C VAL A 252 -15.30 2.85 6.47
N PRO A 253 -15.47 3.71 7.50
CA PRO A 253 -16.13 3.29 8.73
C PRO A 253 -17.59 2.93 8.45
N VAL A 254 -18.07 1.90 9.12
CA VAL A 254 -19.34 1.25 8.77
C VAL A 254 -20.53 2.10 9.23
N SER A 255 -21.25 2.75 8.29
CA SER A 255 -22.73 2.62 8.14
C SER A 255 -23.45 3.73 7.33
N LYS A 256 -23.03 4.12 6.11
CA LYS A 256 -24.01 4.77 5.17
C LYS A 256 -25.14 3.81 4.74
N ILE A 257 -24.97 2.49 4.94
CA ILE A 257 -25.98 1.44 4.64
C ILE A 257 -27.14 1.37 5.66
N ASN A 258 -26.91 1.60 6.96
CA ASN A 258 -27.97 1.63 7.97
C ASN A 258 -28.11 3.04 8.59
N ARG A 259 -29.13 3.76 8.09
CA ARG A 259 -29.46 5.15 8.43
C ARG A 259 -29.60 5.41 9.93
N VAL A 260 -28.95 6.46 10.43
CA VAL A 260 -29.64 7.69 10.91
C VAL A 260 -28.65 8.83 11.20
N TYR A 261 -27.47 8.52 11.73
CA TYR A 261 -26.30 9.41 11.81
C TYR A 261 -25.07 8.51 11.69
N ALA A 262 -24.43 8.47 10.53
CA ALA A 262 -23.12 7.86 10.33
C ALA A 262 -22.15 8.99 9.98
N GLY A 263 -20.96 8.99 10.59
CA GLY A 263 -19.97 10.05 10.37
C GLY A 263 -19.50 10.10 8.92
N ASN A 264 -19.22 11.31 8.42
CA ASN A 264 -18.61 11.54 7.12
C ASN A 264 -17.08 11.40 7.17
N SER A 265 -16.56 10.52 8.03
CA SER A 265 -15.13 10.32 8.26
C SER A 265 -14.61 9.12 7.47
N LEU A 266 -13.38 9.18 6.97
CA LEU A 266 -12.68 8.12 6.25
C LEU A 266 -11.32 7.89 6.94
N TYR A 267 -10.97 6.64 7.21
CA TYR A 267 -9.72 6.30 7.90
C TYR A 267 -8.78 5.52 6.99
N LEU A 268 -7.57 6.03 6.78
CA LEU A 268 -6.56 5.44 5.89
C LEU A 268 -5.40 4.89 6.71
N GLY A 269 -5.14 3.59 6.63
CA GLY A 269 -3.97 2.93 7.22
C GLY A 269 -2.83 2.89 6.20
N LEU A 270 -1.83 3.74 6.38
CA LEU A 270 -0.74 3.93 5.44
C LEU A 270 0.51 3.15 5.83
N PHE A 271 1.28 2.74 4.81
CA PHE A 271 2.66 2.30 4.97
C PHE A 271 3.57 2.88 3.89
N ARG A 272 4.86 2.97 4.23
CA ARG A 272 5.96 3.34 3.34
C ARG A 272 7.10 2.37 3.57
N THR A 273 7.58 1.77 2.48
CA THR A 273 8.76 0.91 2.51
C THR A 273 10.03 1.75 2.68
N GLU A 274 11.02 1.17 3.31
CA GLU A 274 12.38 1.70 3.43
C GLU A 274 13.36 0.58 3.03
N GLU A 275 14.59 0.91 2.62
CA GLU A 275 15.63 -0.08 2.25
C GLU A 275 16.12 -0.94 3.44
N ARG A 276 15.57 -0.72 4.64
CA ARG A 276 15.99 -1.30 5.92
C ARG A 276 14.76 -1.59 6.80
N GLY A 277 14.90 -2.52 7.74
CA GLY A 277 13.79 -3.20 8.42
C GLY A 277 12.69 -2.34 9.08
N GLU A 278 13.00 -1.12 9.52
CA GLU A 278 12.03 -0.19 10.13
C GLU A 278 11.19 0.52 9.06
N TRP A 279 10.24 -0.21 8.48
CA TRP A 279 9.16 0.35 7.67
C TRP A 279 8.20 1.21 8.52
N LYS A 280 7.64 2.24 7.90
CA LYS A 280 6.88 3.30 8.60
C LYS A 280 5.42 3.23 8.22
N GLY A 281 4.54 3.56 9.17
CA GLY A 281 3.10 3.64 8.90
C GLY A 281 2.42 4.80 9.60
N ASN A 282 1.22 5.11 9.14
CA ASN A 282 0.45 6.25 9.66
C ASN A 282 -1.05 5.94 9.58
N VAL A 283 -1.86 6.51 10.47
CA VAL A 283 -3.31 6.57 10.27
C VAL A 283 -3.68 8.01 9.94
N LYS A 284 -4.48 8.22 8.90
CA LYS A 284 -5.02 9.55 8.57
C LYS A 284 -6.55 9.54 8.53
N LYS A 285 -7.14 10.66 8.94
CA LYS A 285 -8.57 10.95 8.83
C LYS A 285 -8.79 11.94 7.68
N PHE A 286 -9.76 11.65 6.82
CA PHE A 286 -10.27 12.55 5.78
C PHE A 286 -11.80 12.60 5.87
N GLY A 287 -12.44 13.57 5.23
CA GLY A 287 -13.89 13.58 5.07
C GLY A 287 -14.37 12.71 3.90
N ILE A 288 -15.66 12.42 3.83
CA ILE A 288 -16.33 11.91 2.62
C ILE A 288 -17.76 12.44 2.52
N ASN A 289 -18.08 13.11 1.41
CA ASN A 289 -19.36 13.77 1.21
C ASN A 289 -20.49 12.80 0.77
N ASP A 290 -21.63 13.35 0.31
CA ASP A 290 -22.78 12.56 -0.19
C ASP A 290 -22.74 12.28 -1.71
N ASP A 291 -21.67 12.69 -2.38
CA ASP A 291 -21.34 12.36 -3.77
C ASP A 291 -20.34 11.19 -3.84
N GLY A 292 -19.62 10.93 -2.73
CA GLY A 292 -18.57 9.91 -2.61
C GLY A 292 -17.16 10.48 -2.72
N GLU A 293 -17.03 11.80 -2.68
CA GLU A 293 -15.78 12.54 -2.85
C GLU A 293 -15.09 12.67 -1.50
N ILE A 294 -13.78 12.40 -1.47
CA ILE A 294 -12.96 12.54 -0.28
C ILE A 294 -12.75 14.03 -0.02
N LEU A 295 -12.88 14.47 1.23
CA LEU A 295 -12.66 15.86 1.62
C LEU A 295 -11.39 16.00 2.48
N ASP A 296 -10.74 17.13 2.35
CA ASP A 296 -9.64 17.54 3.23
C ASP A 296 -10.16 18.10 4.57
N ARG A 297 -9.24 18.46 5.46
CA ARG A 297 -9.49 19.09 6.77
C ARG A 297 -10.47 20.28 6.73
N ASN A 298 -10.47 21.05 5.64
CA ASN A 298 -11.23 22.29 5.48
C ASN A 298 -12.59 22.06 4.81
N GLY A 299 -12.91 20.82 4.40
CA GLY A 299 -14.14 20.48 3.67
C GLY A 299 -14.06 20.65 2.14
N ASP A 300 -12.89 21.00 1.60
CA ASP A 300 -12.65 21.06 0.14
C ASP A 300 -12.36 19.65 -0.42
N GLU A 301 -12.56 19.42 -1.73
CA GLU A 301 -12.27 18.11 -2.37
C GLU A 301 -10.78 17.78 -2.34
N ALA A 302 -10.44 16.55 -1.91
CA ALA A 302 -9.08 16.10 -1.71
C ALA A 302 -8.44 15.54 -3.00
N ASP A 303 -7.70 16.39 -3.71
CA ASP A 303 -6.87 16.05 -4.88
C ASP A 303 -5.47 15.60 -4.43
N PHE A 304 -5.16 14.30 -4.49
CA PHE A 304 -3.89 13.76 -3.97
C PHE A 304 -2.74 13.82 -4.99
N ASP A 305 -3.03 14.11 -6.28
CA ASP A 305 -2.04 14.26 -7.36
C ASP A 305 -1.24 15.59 -7.23
N LEU A 306 -1.73 16.56 -6.46
CA LEU A 306 -1.07 17.85 -6.25
C LEU A 306 0.36 17.72 -5.69
N GLU A 307 1.38 18.09 -6.46
CA GLU A 307 2.76 18.19 -5.94
C GLU A 307 2.91 19.24 -4.82
N ILE A 308 2.06 20.26 -4.80
CA ILE A 308 2.08 21.41 -3.88
C ILE A 308 0.67 21.67 -3.35
N ASN A 309 0.53 21.94 -2.05
CA ASN A 309 -0.77 22.10 -1.35
C ASN A 309 -1.65 20.84 -1.42
N LYS A 310 -1.06 19.67 -1.15
CA LYS A 310 -1.79 18.42 -0.93
C LYS A 310 -2.91 18.59 0.11
N PRO A 311 -4.03 17.87 0.00
CA PRO A 311 -5.10 17.90 0.99
C PRO A 311 -4.55 17.58 2.38
N SER A 312 -4.94 18.39 3.37
CA SER A 312 -4.52 18.16 4.76
C SER A 312 -5.43 17.13 5.39
N SER A 313 -4.87 16.14 6.12
CA SER A 313 -5.70 15.24 6.93
C SER A 313 -6.25 15.97 8.17
N CYS A 314 -7.37 15.48 8.74
CA CYS A 314 -8.18 16.27 9.68
C CYS A 314 -7.47 16.58 11.02
N TRP A 315 -6.64 15.66 11.51
CA TRP A 315 -6.08 15.75 12.86
C TRP A 315 -5.00 16.82 13.02
N ALA A 316 -4.88 17.40 14.22
CA ALA A 316 -3.82 18.39 14.50
C ALA A 316 -2.40 17.89 14.13
N TYR A 317 -1.51 18.84 13.78
CA TYR A 317 -0.20 18.70 13.12
C TYR A 317 -0.24 18.39 11.61
N SER A 318 -1.31 17.78 11.08
CA SER A 318 -1.48 17.63 9.62
C SER A 318 -1.57 18.97 8.88
N VAL A 319 -0.58 19.24 8.02
CA VAL A 319 -0.50 20.40 7.12
C VAL A 319 0.12 19.95 5.79
N ASN A 320 -0.65 20.08 4.70
CA ASN A 320 -0.25 19.68 3.34
C ASN A 320 0.33 18.26 3.25
N ASP A 321 -0.19 17.34 4.07
CA ASP A 321 0.41 16.03 4.31
C ASP A 321 -0.09 14.93 3.36
N GLY A 322 -1.28 15.07 2.76
CA GLY A 322 -1.85 14.12 1.79
C GLY A 322 -1.68 12.66 2.23
N LEU A 323 -1.11 11.83 1.35
CA LEU A 323 -0.77 10.43 1.65
C LEU A 323 0.71 10.22 2.06
N ASP A 324 1.48 11.29 2.34
CA ASP A 324 2.85 11.16 2.86
C ASP A 324 2.81 10.55 4.26
N VAL A 325 3.37 9.34 4.39
CA VAL A 325 3.40 8.59 5.66
C VAL A 325 4.09 9.37 6.76
N ASN A 326 5.17 10.09 6.44
CA ASN A 326 6.06 10.71 7.42
C ASN A 326 5.59 12.11 7.87
N LYS A 327 4.31 12.46 7.61
CA LYS A 327 3.68 13.75 7.96
C LYS A 327 2.23 13.57 8.40
N GLY A 328 1.80 14.38 9.35
CA GLY A 328 0.43 14.43 9.85
C GLY A 328 -0.04 13.12 10.50
N GLY A 329 -1.35 13.03 10.69
CA GLY A 329 -2.02 11.82 11.14
C GLY A 329 -1.69 11.39 12.56
N ALA A 330 -2.02 10.14 12.88
CA ALA A 330 -1.75 9.53 14.18
C ALA A 330 -0.25 9.34 14.43
N GLY A 331 0.56 9.11 13.39
CA GLY A 331 1.99 8.88 13.52
C GLY A 331 2.75 10.13 14.01
N GLU A 332 2.42 11.32 13.51
CA GLU A 332 3.00 12.57 14.02
C GLU A 332 2.47 12.91 15.42
N GLN A 333 1.18 12.65 15.70
CA GLN A 333 0.61 12.79 17.04
C GLN A 333 1.36 11.95 18.10
N LEU A 334 1.80 10.74 17.76
CA LEU A 334 2.61 9.90 18.64
C LEU A 334 4.01 10.48 18.96
N LEU A 335 4.56 11.35 18.10
CA LEU A 335 5.82 12.06 18.38
C LEU A 335 5.64 13.14 19.45
N HIS A 336 4.46 13.77 19.48
CA HIS A 336 4.07 14.86 20.38
C HIS A 336 3.36 14.39 21.66
N GLN A 337 2.76 13.19 21.69
CA GLN A 337 2.05 12.67 22.85
C GLN A 337 3.01 12.36 24.02
N ALA A 338 2.92 13.16 25.09
CA ALA A 338 3.87 13.15 26.20
C ALA A 338 3.81 11.92 27.15
N SER A 339 2.86 10.99 26.97
CA SER A 339 2.74 9.76 27.76
C SER A 339 1.88 8.72 27.02
N ARG A 340 2.33 7.47 26.95
CA ARG A 340 1.65 6.37 26.24
C ARG A 340 1.50 5.11 27.12
N ASN A 341 0.42 4.37 26.89
CA ASN A 341 0.05 3.20 27.69
C ASN A 341 0.34 1.89 26.92
N PHE A 342 1.56 1.38 27.03
CA PHE A 342 1.97 0.11 26.43
C PHE A 342 1.60 -1.07 27.35
N TYR A 343 0.90 -2.07 26.80
CA TYR A 343 0.45 -3.26 27.52
C TYR A 343 0.89 -4.57 26.84
N THR A 344 0.99 -5.64 27.63
CA THR A 344 1.17 -7.03 27.19
C THR A 344 0.49 -8.00 28.16
N TYR A 345 0.44 -9.31 27.86
CA TYR A 345 -0.22 -10.30 28.72
C TYR A 345 0.47 -11.66 28.69
N GLN A 346 1.26 -11.97 29.73
CA GLN A 346 1.83 -13.31 29.90
C GLN A 346 0.72 -14.32 30.24
N ARG A 347 0.61 -15.44 29.50
CA ARG A 347 -0.51 -16.41 29.60
C ARG A 347 -0.73 -17.00 31.01
N ASN A 348 0.29 -16.99 31.87
CA ASN A 348 0.24 -17.47 33.26
C ASN A 348 -0.21 -16.41 34.28
N ASN A 349 -0.39 -15.14 33.87
CA ASN A 349 -0.95 -14.10 34.73
C ASN A 349 -2.42 -14.43 35.07
N ILE A 350 -2.84 -14.03 36.27
CA ILE A 350 -4.21 -14.19 36.79
C ILE A 350 -5.02 -12.89 36.74
N VAL A 351 -4.39 -11.75 36.44
CA VAL A 351 -5.03 -10.43 36.35
C VAL A 351 -5.25 -10.08 34.89
N SER A 352 -6.48 -10.24 34.39
CA SER A 352 -6.83 -9.99 32.98
C SER A 352 -6.86 -8.51 32.58
N ASN A 353 -6.99 -7.57 33.53
CA ASN A 353 -6.95 -6.13 33.28
C ASN A 353 -5.56 -5.74 32.76
N LEU A 354 -5.46 -5.23 31.52
CA LEU A 354 -4.18 -4.86 30.92
C LEU A 354 -3.56 -3.61 31.57
N ASN A 355 -4.40 -2.70 32.08
CA ASN A 355 -3.95 -1.52 32.85
C ASN A 355 -3.47 -1.82 34.29
N HIS A 356 -3.28 -3.10 34.64
CA HIS A 356 -2.63 -3.52 35.87
C HIS A 356 -1.10 -3.56 35.68
N SER A 357 -0.31 -3.18 36.68
CA SER A 357 1.16 -3.07 36.55
C SER A 357 1.86 -4.36 36.09
N SER A 358 1.32 -5.53 36.41
CA SER A 358 1.86 -6.82 35.92
C SER A 358 1.63 -7.10 34.42
N ASN A 359 0.92 -6.22 33.72
CA ASN A 359 0.64 -6.27 32.28
C ASN A 359 1.18 -5.02 31.54
N THR A 360 1.84 -4.10 32.23
CA THR A 360 2.49 -2.95 31.56
C THR A 360 3.74 -3.40 30.81
N PHE A 361 4.02 -2.79 29.67
CA PHE A 361 5.30 -2.94 28.97
C PHE A 361 6.20 -1.77 29.36
N ASP A 362 6.76 -1.85 30.57
CA ASP A 362 7.73 -0.88 31.11
C ASP A 362 8.69 -1.53 32.13
N LYS A 363 9.68 -0.77 32.57
CA LYS A 363 10.77 -1.20 33.46
C LYS A 363 10.33 -1.63 34.86
N SER A 364 9.08 -1.38 35.26
CA SER A 364 8.50 -1.89 36.50
C SER A 364 7.95 -3.32 36.38
N ASN A 365 7.71 -3.80 35.15
CA ASN A 365 7.26 -5.16 34.92
C ASN A 365 8.44 -6.15 34.97
N LEU A 366 8.65 -6.73 36.16
CA LEU A 366 9.70 -7.73 36.44
C LEU A 366 9.58 -9.04 35.64
N ALA A 367 8.55 -9.22 34.79
CA ALA A 367 8.49 -10.30 33.82
C ALA A 367 9.31 -10.00 32.54
N LEU A 368 9.65 -8.73 32.27
CA LEU A 368 10.54 -8.33 31.18
C LEU A 368 12.00 -8.53 31.59
N THR A 369 12.61 -9.55 31.01
CA THR A 369 13.98 -10.01 31.22
C THR A 369 14.68 -10.15 29.87
N ALA A 370 16.01 -10.26 29.85
CA ALA A 370 16.76 -10.49 28.59
C ALA A 370 16.21 -11.68 27.79
N ASP A 371 16.03 -12.83 28.45
CA ASP A 371 15.47 -14.09 27.90
C ASP A 371 14.07 -13.90 27.27
N THR A 372 13.19 -13.13 27.93
CA THR A 372 11.82 -12.89 27.43
C THR A 372 11.74 -11.82 26.34
N LEU A 373 12.77 -11.00 26.19
CA LEU A 373 12.93 -9.98 25.14
C LEU A 373 13.81 -10.46 23.96
N GLY A 374 14.26 -11.73 23.98
CA GLY A 374 15.14 -12.32 22.95
C GLY A 374 16.59 -11.81 22.97
N LEU A 375 17.00 -11.05 23.99
CA LEU A 375 18.37 -10.55 24.15
C LEU A 375 19.32 -11.67 24.61
N ASP A 376 20.63 -11.49 24.35
CA ASP A 376 21.65 -12.45 24.80
C ASP A 376 21.60 -12.64 26.32
N SER A 377 21.85 -13.88 26.77
CA SER A 377 22.02 -14.26 28.18
C SER A 377 23.00 -13.40 29.02
N ALA A 378 23.92 -12.69 28.38
CA ALA A 378 24.88 -11.77 28.99
C ALA A 378 24.40 -10.30 29.05
N ALA A 379 23.25 -9.98 28.46
CA ALA A 379 22.67 -8.63 28.49
C ALA A 379 22.38 -8.18 29.93
N THR A 380 22.69 -6.92 30.20
CA THR A 380 22.55 -6.30 31.52
C THR A 380 21.17 -5.65 31.68
N GLN A 381 20.85 -5.20 32.90
CA GLN A 381 19.64 -4.40 33.12
C GLN A 381 19.67 -3.10 32.30
N ALA A 382 20.84 -2.54 31.98
CA ALA A 382 20.92 -1.36 31.13
C ALA A 382 20.47 -1.66 29.69
N ASP A 383 20.83 -2.84 29.15
CA ASP A 383 20.44 -3.25 27.79
C ASP A 383 18.93 -3.58 27.69
N ILE A 384 18.35 -4.14 28.77
CA ILE A 384 16.91 -4.36 28.92
C ILE A 384 16.17 -3.01 28.98
N ASP A 385 16.63 -2.10 29.85
CA ASP A 385 16.06 -0.77 30.03
C ASP A 385 16.14 0.06 28.74
N ASP A 386 17.25 -0.04 28.01
CA ASP A 386 17.52 0.62 26.75
C ASP A 386 16.60 0.12 25.62
N LEU A 387 16.38 -1.20 25.52
CA LEU A 387 15.42 -1.77 24.57
C LEU A 387 13.98 -1.31 24.87
N ILE A 388 13.57 -1.30 26.13
CA ILE A 388 12.24 -0.83 26.54
C ILE A 388 12.05 0.66 26.19
N ASP A 389 13.05 1.51 26.43
CA ASP A 389 12.98 2.93 26.06
C ASP A 389 12.91 3.14 24.53
N PHE A 390 13.66 2.36 23.74
CA PHE A 390 13.63 2.44 22.27
C PHE A 390 12.27 2.03 21.69
N ILE A 391 11.69 0.93 22.18
CA ILE A 391 10.36 0.47 21.73
C ILE A 391 9.29 1.51 22.10
N ARG A 392 9.37 2.10 23.30
CA ARG A 392 8.41 3.11 23.76
C ARG A 392 8.58 4.47 23.07
N ALA A 393 9.81 4.84 22.72
CA ALA A 393 10.23 6.11 22.09
C ALA A 393 9.75 7.40 22.80
N GLU A 394 9.48 7.30 24.11
CA GLU A 394 8.97 8.40 24.94
C GLU A 394 10.10 9.38 25.35
N GLY A 395 9.90 10.67 25.04
CA GLY A 395 10.82 11.74 25.46
C GLY A 395 12.15 11.79 24.71
N VAL A 396 13.15 12.43 25.32
CA VAL A 396 14.49 12.60 24.73
C VAL A 396 15.38 11.40 25.06
N TYR A 397 15.19 10.32 24.30
CA TYR A 397 16.05 9.13 24.37
C TYR A 397 17.51 9.49 24.05
N THR A 398 18.41 9.22 25.00
CA THR A 398 19.86 9.42 24.88
C THR A 398 20.57 8.18 25.44
N PRO A 399 20.79 7.14 24.61
CA PRO A 399 21.29 5.85 25.07
C PRO A 399 22.80 5.83 25.31
N VAL A 400 23.25 4.77 25.99
CA VAL A 400 24.65 4.54 26.34
C VAL A 400 25.50 4.09 25.12
N THR A 401 24.84 3.66 24.05
CA THR A 401 25.43 2.93 22.90
C THR A 401 25.38 3.68 21.56
N GLY A 402 24.74 4.86 21.50
CA GLY A 402 24.82 5.77 20.34
C GLY A 402 23.63 5.80 19.36
N SER A 403 22.57 5.03 19.58
CA SER A 403 21.33 5.15 18.79
C SER A 403 20.65 6.51 19.02
N GLN A 404 19.93 7.02 18.02
CA GLN A 404 19.08 8.22 18.18
C GLN A 404 17.64 7.82 18.59
N ARG A 405 16.80 8.80 18.97
CA ARG A 405 15.34 8.57 19.11
C ARG A 405 14.78 8.17 17.75
N ARG A 406 13.89 7.16 17.70
CA ARG A 406 13.12 6.81 16.49
C ARG A 406 12.48 8.08 15.93
N THR A 407 12.78 8.42 14.68
CA THR A 407 12.27 9.63 14.00
C THR A 407 10.79 9.50 13.65
N TRP A 408 10.32 8.27 13.53
CA TRP A 408 8.92 7.88 13.38
C TRP A 408 8.68 6.65 14.26
N VAL A 409 7.52 6.55 14.92
CA VAL A 409 7.30 5.49 15.94
C VAL A 409 6.28 4.44 15.52
N LEU A 410 5.27 4.85 14.74
CA LEU A 410 4.24 3.94 14.24
C LEU A 410 4.79 3.11 13.08
N GLY A 411 4.80 1.80 13.26
CA GLY A 411 5.19 0.84 12.22
C GLY A 411 4.20 0.82 11.05
N ASP A 412 4.59 0.21 9.95
CA ASP A 412 3.73 0.02 8.78
C ASP A 412 2.42 -0.70 9.10
N ILE A 413 1.39 -0.29 8.38
CA ILE A 413 0.04 -0.85 8.41
C ILE A 413 -0.18 -1.55 7.05
N LEU A 414 0.56 -2.63 6.82
CA LEU A 414 0.67 -3.29 5.51
C LEU A 414 -0.61 -4.04 5.10
N HIS A 415 -1.19 -4.83 6.01
CA HIS A 415 -2.43 -5.57 5.76
C HIS A 415 -3.49 -5.43 6.88
N SER A 416 -3.16 -4.79 8.00
CA SER A 416 -4.18 -4.44 8.99
C SER A 416 -5.07 -3.33 8.43
N ARG A 417 -6.35 -3.37 8.81
CA ARG A 417 -7.32 -2.33 8.47
C ARG A 417 -7.88 -1.78 9.78
N PRO A 418 -7.83 -0.46 10.04
CA PRO A 418 -8.54 0.15 11.14
C PRO A 418 -9.97 -0.38 11.33
N VAL A 419 -10.43 -0.52 12.58
CA VAL A 419 -11.83 -0.82 12.89
C VAL A 419 -12.34 0.13 13.97
N VAL A 420 -13.51 0.73 13.74
CA VAL A 420 -14.04 1.84 14.54
C VAL A 420 -15.15 1.37 15.48
N LEU A 421 -15.09 1.83 16.73
CA LEU A 421 -16.10 1.70 17.77
C LEU A 421 -16.61 3.10 18.14
N GLU A 422 -17.93 3.28 18.12
CA GLU A 422 -18.56 4.55 18.50
C GLU A 422 -18.78 4.65 20.01
N ASP A 423 -18.36 5.77 20.63
CA ASP A 423 -18.65 6.08 22.02
C ASP A 423 -19.08 7.55 22.22
N GLY A 424 -20.38 7.80 22.05
CA GLY A 424 -20.92 9.16 22.09
C GLY A 424 -20.60 9.92 20.79
N SER A 425 -19.83 11.01 20.88
CA SER A 425 -19.19 11.62 19.70
C SER A 425 -17.98 10.80 19.26
N LYS A 426 -17.11 10.44 20.21
CA LYS A 426 -15.80 9.84 19.99
C LYS A 426 -15.83 8.63 19.06
N LYS A 427 -14.78 8.50 18.25
CA LYS A 427 -14.49 7.32 17.43
C LYS A 427 -13.22 6.67 17.95
N VAL A 428 -13.38 5.45 18.48
CA VAL A 428 -12.28 4.65 19.03
C VAL A 428 -11.81 3.68 17.95
N ILE A 429 -10.57 3.87 17.49
CA ILE A 429 -10.02 3.26 16.29
C ILE A 429 -8.97 2.22 16.72
N PHE A 430 -9.21 0.95 16.38
CA PHE A 430 -8.25 -0.12 16.63
C PHE A 430 -7.56 -0.52 15.33
N VAL A 431 -6.23 -0.55 15.31
CA VAL A 431 -5.43 -0.97 14.15
C VAL A 431 -4.18 -1.69 14.62
N GLY A 432 -3.71 -2.67 13.86
CA GLY A 432 -2.44 -3.34 14.13
C GLY A 432 -1.32 -2.78 13.23
N ALA A 433 -0.10 -2.73 13.76
CA ALA A 433 1.09 -2.26 13.05
C ALA A 433 2.28 -3.21 13.28
N ASN A 434 3.28 -3.11 12.41
CA ASN A 434 4.53 -3.88 12.49
C ASN A 434 5.62 -3.21 13.37
N ASP A 435 5.25 -2.30 14.27
CA ASP A 435 6.08 -1.89 15.41
C ASP A 435 5.92 -2.80 16.65
N GLY A 436 5.09 -3.84 16.54
CA GLY A 436 4.79 -4.79 17.62
C GLY A 436 3.36 -4.73 18.14
N PHE A 437 2.56 -3.71 17.82
CA PHE A 437 1.38 -3.39 18.62
C PHE A 437 0.04 -3.36 17.86
N LEU A 438 -1.02 -3.72 18.61
CA LEU A 438 -2.39 -3.27 18.35
C LEU A 438 -2.61 -1.92 19.04
N HIS A 439 -2.80 -0.85 18.29
CA HIS A 439 -3.08 0.48 18.82
C HIS A 439 -4.58 0.69 19.06
N CYS A 440 -4.89 1.56 20.02
CA CYS A 440 -6.21 2.08 20.33
C CYS A 440 -6.13 3.60 20.32
N PHE A 441 -6.48 4.20 19.19
CA PHE A 441 -6.58 5.65 19.03
C PHE A 441 -7.99 6.13 19.38
N VAL A 442 -8.10 7.35 19.89
CA VAL A 442 -9.35 8.02 20.19
C VAL A 442 -9.35 9.34 19.45
N ASP A 443 -10.17 9.39 18.40
CA ASP A 443 -10.64 10.61 17.74
C ASP A 443 -11.78 11.18 18.57
N ASP A 444 -11.71 12.47 18.92
CA ASP A 444 -12.76 13.12 19.74
C ASP A 444 -14.06 13.41 18.97
N GLU A 445 -13.91 13.56 17.65
CA GLU A 445 -14.90 13.86 16.61
C GLU A 445 -15.83 15.03 16.94
N SER A 446 -15.53 16.17 16.33
CA SER A 446 -16.35 17.37 16.32
C SER A 446 -17.79 17.09 15.84
N SER A 447 -18.72 17.96 16.25
CA SER A 447 -20.13 17.81 15.83
C SER A 447 -20.45 18.46 14.49
N ASP A 448 -19.48 19.14 13.88
CA ASP A 448 -19.58 19.65 12.52
C ASP A 448 -18.93 18.65 11.54
N TYR A 449 -19.50 18.54 10.35
CA TYR A 449 -19.00 17.68 9.27
C TYR A 449 -18.63 18.48 8.02
N GLU A 450 -18.85 19.80 8.03
CA GLU A 450 -18.47 20.74 6.97
C GLU A 450 -17.12 21.42 7.29
N ASP A 451 -16.64 21.31 8.53
CA ASP A 451 -15.32 21.74 9.00
C ASP A 451 -14.76 20.65 9.93
N LEU A 452 -13.71 19.93 9.50
CA LEU A 452 -13.05 18.88 10.27
C LEU A 452 -11.73 19.39 10.90
N SER A 453 -11.56 20.72 11.01
CA SER A 453 -10.28 21.31 11.37
C SER A 453 -9.99 21.34 12.88
N ASP A 454 -10.99 21.13 13.74
CA ASP A 454 -10.82 21.10 15.21
C ASP A 454 -10.62 19.69 15.81
N ASP A 455 -10.72 18.62 14.99
CA ASP A 455 -10.54 17.23 15.42
C ASP A 455 -9.13 16.93 15.98
N THR A 456 -9.09 16.15 17.07
CA THR A 456 -7.84 15.65 17.66
C THR A 456 -7.85 14.14 17.89
N VAL A 457 -6.71 13.49 17.66
CA VAL A 457 -6.49 12.07 17.96
C VAL A 457 -5.44 11.90 19.04
N SER A 458 -5.65 10.94 19.92
CA SER A 458 -4.67 10.50 20.92
C SER A 458 -4.66 8.99 21.06
N GLU A 459 -3.51 8.40 21.36
CA GLU A 459 -3.42 6.97 21.67
C GLU A 459 -3.81 6.73 23.13
N GLN A 460 -4.92 6.02 23.34
CA GLN A 460 -5.38 5.62 24.68
C GLN A 460 -4.51 4.50 25.25
N TRP A 461 -4.12 3.53 24.41
CA TRP A 461 -3.17 2.45 24.71
C TRP A 461 -2.72 1.73 23.44
N CYS A 462 -1.66 0.94 23.56
CA CYS A 462 -1.25 -0.06 22.57
C CYS A 462 -0.94 -1.40 23.26
N PHE A 463 -1.12 -2.53 22.55
CA PHE A 463 -0.98 -3.87 23.11
C PHE A 463 -0.15 -4.80 22.23
N VAL A 464 0.94 -5.36 22.79
CA VAL A 464 1.73 -6.43 22.17
C VAL A 464 1.36 -7.80 22.78
N PRO A 465 0.93 -8.79 21.98
CA PRO A 465 0.79 -10.17 22.43
C PRO A 465 2.10 -10.71 23.00
N TRP A 466 2.07 -11.39 24.16
CA TRP A 466 3.30 -11.89 24.81
C TRP A 466 4.09 -12.88 23.93
N ASP A 467 3.41 -13.59 23.04
CA ASP A 467 4.01 -14.48 22.05
C ASP A 467 4.93 -13.74 21.03
N LEU A 468 4.88 -12.41 20.94
CA LEU A 468 5.73 -11.55 20.08
C LEU A 468 6.80 -10.75 20.85
N VAL A 469 6.72 -10.68 22.19
CA VAL A 469 7.66 -9.91 23.02
C VAL A 469 9.14 -10.34 22.84
N PRO A 470 9.47 -11.63 22.59
CA PRO A 470 10.84 -12.03 22.28
C PRO A 470 11.40 -11.46 20.96
N ASP A 471 10.55 -11.11 20.00
CA ASP A 471 10.98 -10.66 18.67
C ASP A 471 11.11 -9.13 18.56
N LEU A 472 10.57 -8.37 19.53
CA LEU A 472 10.62 -6.88 19.53
C LEU A 472 12.05 -6.31 19.50
N HIS A 473 13.07 -7.06 19.92
CA HIS A 473 14.46 -6.61 19.82
C HIS A 473 14.93 -6.42 18.37
N LYS A 474 14.32 -7.15 17.42
CA LYS A 474 14.66 -7.09 15.99
C LYS A 474 14.23 -5.81 15.30
N ILE A 475 13.34 -5.02 15.89
CA ILE A 475 12.98 -3.68 15.40
C ILE A 475 14.21 -2.73 15.42
N ARG A 476 15.28 -3.12 16.13
CA ARG A 476 16.59 -2.46 16.09
C ARG A 476 17.53 -2.97 15.00
N ASP A 477 17.26 -4.15 14.44
CA ASP A 477 17.99 -4.62 13.28
C ASP A 477 17.51 -3.86 12.04
N THR A 478 18.43 -3.64 11.11
CA THR A 478 18.17 -2.90 9.89
C THR A 478 18.26 -3.78 8.65
N ALA A 479 18.63 -5.06 8.79
CA ALA A 479 18.83 -5.99 7.68
C ALA A 479 17.53 -6.42 6.99
N ASP A 480 16.54 -6.87 7.76
CA ASP A 480 15.30 -7.48 7.27
C ASP A 480 14.07 -6.81 7.90
N HIS A 481 12.93 -6.80 7.19
CA HIS A 481 11.65 -6.30 7.72
C HIS A 481 10.90 -7.41 8.48
N GLU A 482 10.45 -7.11 9.70
CA GLU A 482 9.82 -8.05 10.63
C GLU A 482 8.31 -7.77 10.78
N TYR A 483 7.50 -8.83 10.77
CA TYR A 483 6.05 -8.76 10.85
C TYR A 483 5.57 -9.03 12.27
N PHE A 484 4.61 -8.23 12.77
CA PHE A 484 4.08 -8.35 14.13
C PHE A 484 2.55 -8.43 14.14
N VAL A 485 1.83 -7.31 14.27
CA VAL A 485 0.36 -7.30 14.45
C VAL A 485 -0.34 -6.87 13.16
N ASP A 486 -0.14 -7.64 12.10
CA ASP A 486 -0.58 -7.30 10.74
C ASP A 486 -2.02 -7.78 10.40
N GLY A 487 -2.69 -8.48 11.32
CA GLY A 487 -4.07 -8.92 11.10
C GLY A 487 -5.08 -7.78 11.21
N THR A 488 -6.05 -7.71 10.29
CA THR A 488 -7.22 -6.83 10.43
C THR A 488 -8.04 -7.21 11.68
N PRO A 489 -8.19 -6.30 12.67
CA PRO A 489 -9.04 -6.53 13.84
C PRO A 489 -10.54 -6.55 13.51
N VAL A 490 -11.32 -7.27 14.32
CA VAL A 490 -12.79 -7.36 14.20
C VAL A 490 -13.46 -7.14 15.55
N LEU A 491 -14.33 -6.12 15.62
CA LEU A 491 -15.20 -5.82 16.75
C LEU A 491 -16.48 -6.66 16.71
N PHE A 492 -16.89 -7.22 17.84
CA PHE A 492 -18.16 -7.92 17.96
C PHE A 492 -18.67 -8.00 19.40
N ARG A 493 -19.96 -8.30 19.56
CA ARG A 493 -20.62 -8.47 20.86
C ARG A 493 -20.75 -9.95 21.22
N SER A 494 -20.39 -10.31 22.45
CA SER A 494 -20.65 -11.64 23.02
C SER A 494 -21.37 -11.49 24.36
N GLY A 495 -22.68 -11.74 24.37
CA GLY A 495 -23.53 -11.42 25.54
C GLY A 495 -23.58 -9.90 25.79
N SER A 496 -22.99 -9.48 26.90
CA SER A 496 -22.78 -8.07 27.30
C SER A 496 -21.36 -7.56 27.05
N ASP A 497 -20.40 -8.41 26.71
CA ASP A 497 -19.02 -8.00 26.44
C ASP A 497 -18.89 -7.44 25.02
N GLN A 498 -18.21 -6.30 24.88
CA GLN A 498 -17.68 -5.82 23.61
C GLN A 498 -16.27 -6.38 23.43
N LEU A 499 -16.08 -7.20 22.40
CA LEU A 499 -14.86 -7.95 22.14
C LEU A 499 -14.19 -7.50 20.85
N LEU A 500 -12.88 -7.65 20.82
CA LEU A 500 -11.99 -7.29 19.72
C LEU A 500 -11.07 -8.50 19.47
N THR A 501 -11.21 -9.16 18.33
CA THR A 501 -10.35 -10.29 17.93
C THR A 501 -9.51 -9.92 16.72
N PHE A 502 -8.23 -10.28 16.75
CA PHE A 502 -7.26 -10.00 15.68
C PHE A 502 -6.28 -11.18 15.50
N GLY A 503 -5.65 -11.23 14.33
CA GLY A 503 -4.54 -12.12 14.00
C GLY A 503 -3.24 -11.33 13.80
N LEU A 504 -2.20 -12.03 13.34
CA LEU A 504 -0.84 -11.51 13.12
C LEU A 504 -0.37 -11.62 11.65
N ARG A 505 -1.09 -12.36 10.80
CA ARG A 505 -0.63 -12.75 9.44
C ARG A 505 0.79 -13.33 9.49
N ARG A 506 1.74 -12.76 8.73
CA ARG A 506 3.16 -13.19 8.71
C ARG A 506 3.83 -13.14 10.09
N GLY A 507 3.34 -12.28 11.01
CA GLY A 507 3.79 -12.26 12.41
C GLY A 507 3.38 -13.46 13.27
N GLY A 508 2.58 -14.41 12.74
CA GLY A 508 2.44 -15.73 13.37
C GLY A 508 1.05 -16.38 13.34
N ASN A 509 0.95 -17.54 13.99
CA ASN A 509 -0.13 -18.52 13.81
C ASN A 509 -1.20 -18.55 14.91
N LYS A 510 -1.46 -17.41 15.55
CA LYS A 510 -2.35 -17.28 16.72
C LYS A 510 -3.30 -16.10 16.55
N TYR A 511 -4.51 -16.25 17.08
CA TYR A 511 -5.49 -15.15 17.19
C TYR A 511 -5.68 -14.77 18.65
N TYR A 512 -5.87 -13.49 18.94
CA TYR A 512 -6.01 -12.96 20.31
C TYR A 512 -7.31 -12.20 20.45
N THR A 513 -7.93 -12.29 21.63
CA THR A 513 -9.18 -11.59 21.92
C THR A 513 -9.07 -10.76 23.19
N LEU A 514 -9.33 -9.46 23.04
CA LEU A 514 -9.48 -8.51 24.12
C LEU A 514 -10.96 -8.19 24.34
N LYS A 515 -11.30 -7.74 25.55
CA LYS A 515 -12.53 -7.00 25.84
C LYS A 515 -12.18 -5.52 25.90
N VAL A 516 -12.91 -4.74 25.13
CA VAL A 516 -12.75 -3.29 24.98
C VAL A 516 -14.00 -2.53 25.44
N GLY A 517 -14.70 -3.08 26.43
CA GLY A 517 -15.87 -2.49 27.08
C GLY A 517 -17.05 -3.44 27.21
N GLU A 518 -18.22 -2.88 27.50
CA GLU A 518 -19.49 -3.60 27.66
C GLU A 518 -20.60 -2.90 26.87
N VAL A 519 -21.74 -3.59 26.72
CA VAL A 519 -22.94 -3.06 26.08
C VAL A 519 -24.18 -3.36 26.92
N THR A 520 -25.04 -2.37 27.08
CA THR A 520 -26.34 -2.49 27.75
C THR A 520 -27.46 -2.67 26.73
N TYR A 521 -28.42 -3.56 27.01
CA TYR A 521 -29.61 -3.75 26.18
C TYR A 521 -30.79 -2.90 26.71
N ASN A 522 -31.34 -2.03 25.87
CA ASN A 522 -32.55 -1.28 26.16
C ASN A 522 -33.76 -2.03 25.58
N SER A 523 -34.59 -2.61 26.46
CA SER A 523 -35.76 -3.40 26.08
C SER A 523 -36.90 -2.60 25.46
N THR A 524 -36.94 -1.27 25.64
CA THR A 524 -37.94 -0.39 25.04
C THR A 524 -37.58 -0.02 23.60
N THR A 525 -36.31 0.32 23.33
CA THR A 525 -35.85 0.66 21.98
C THR A 525 -35.37 -0.55 21.17
N LYS A 526 -35.24 -1.72 21.83
CA LYS A 526 -34.62 -2.96 21.30
C LYS A 526 -33.17 -2.78 20.81
N LYS A 527 -32.50 -1.70 21.20
CA LYS A 527 -31.10 -1.42 20.83
C LYS A 527 -30.14 -1.87 21.93
N TYR A 528 -28.95 -2.30 21.50
CA TYR A 528 -27.77 -2.33 22.35
C TYR A 528 -27.09 -0.96 22.28
N THR A 529 -26.50 -0.52 23.38
CA THR A 529 -25.73 0.72 23.48
C THR A 529 -24.45 0.44 24.24
N TYR A 530 -23.33 0.95 23.73
CA TYR A 530 -22.02 0.81 24.35
C TYR A 530 -21.95 1.55 25.70
N VAL A 531 -21.15 1.01 26.63
CA VAL A 531 -20.93 1.60 27.95
C VAL A 531 -19.70 2.51 27.88
N THR A 532 -19.95 3.81 27.89
CA THR A 532 -18.96 4.87 27.69
C THR A 532 -17.73 4.76 28.58
N GLY A 533 -16.56 4.97 27.98
CA GLY A 533 -15.24 4.80 28.60
C GLY A 533 -14.80 3.33 28.76
N GLY A 534 -15.58 2.36 28.30
CA GLY A 534 -15.28 0.93 28.47
C GLY A 534 -13.96 0.45 27.83
N TYR A 535 -13.44 1.20 26.86
CA TYR A 535 -12.20 0.93 26.15
C TYR A 535 -10.96 1.41 26.93
N GLU A 536 -11.12 2.30 27.91
CA GLU A 536 -10.02 2.83 28.74
C GLU A 536 -9.42 1.76 29.67
N THR A 537 -10.17 0.69 29.95
CA THR A 537 -9.76 -0.41 30.84
C THR A 537 -9.82 -1.77 30.11
N PRO A 538 -9.01 -2.00 29.07
CA PRO A 538 -9.08 -3.22 28.28
C PRO A 538 -8.65 -4.46 29.09
N GLN A 539 -9.24 -5.61 28.75
CA GLN A 539 -8.94 -6.88 29.41
C GLN A 539 -8.54 -7.95 28.39
N TRP A 540 -7.53 -8.77 28.71
CA TRP A 540 -7.31 -10.03 28.02
C TRP A 540 -8.48 -10.99 28.28
N LYS A 541 -8.89 -11.77 27.26
CA LYS A 541 -10.02 -12.71 27.39
C LYS A 541 -9.64 -14.15 27.06
N TRP A 542 -9.00 -14.36 25.91
CA TRP A 542 -8.53 -15.66 25.44
C TRP A 542 -7.64 -15.49 24.20
N GLN A 543 -6.97 -16.57 23.79
CA GLN A 543 -6.27 -16.68 22.51
C GLN A 543 -6.56 -18.05 21.87
N VAL A 544 -6.46 -18.15 20.55
CA VAL A 544 -6.45 -19.41 19.81
C VAL A 544 -5.00 -19.90 19.69
N PRO A 545 -4.64 -21.06 20.27
CA PRO A 545 -3.30 -21.63 20.13
C PRO A 545 -3.17 -22.45 18.83
N GLU A 546 -1.93 -22.63 18.35
CA GLU A 546 -1.64 -23.33 17.09
C GLU A 546 -2.05 -24.81 17.08
N ASP A 547 -2.19 -25.43 18.26
CA ASP A 547 -2.50 -26.84 18.47
C ASP A 547 -3.99 -27.11 18.73
N ILE A 548 -4.87 -26.10 18.62
CA ILE A 548 -6.31 -26.22 18.93
C ILE A 548 -7.02 -27.35 18.15
N LEU A 549 -6.51 -27.71 16.96
CA LEU A 549 -7.04 -28.78 16.12
C LEU A 549 -6.38 -30.15 16.38
N ALA A 550 -5.29 -30.20 17.15
CA ALA A 550 -4.32 -31.29 17.33
C ALA A 550 -3.60 -31.78 16.06
N THR A 551 -4.33 -31.93 14.95
CA THR A 551 -3.79 -32.13 13.61
C THR A 551 -4.79 -31.59 12.56
N PRO A 552 -4.33 -30.87 11.52
CA PRO A 552 -3.00 -30.28 11.38
C PRO A 552 -2.75 -29.19 12.45
N LEU A 553 -1.53 -28.65 12.51
CA LEU A 553 -1.29 -27.40 13.24
C LEU A 553 -1.78 -26.20 12.42
N LEU A 554 -2.10 -25.10 13.10
CA LEU A 554 -2.40 -23.83 12.43
C LEU A 554 -1.17 -23.28 11.72
N GLY A 555 -1.42 -22.74 10.53
CA GLY A 555 -0.51 -21.86 9.81
C GLY A 555 -0.64 -20.41 10.30
N GLU A 556 0.11 -19.51 9.68
CA GLU A 556 0.03 -18.07 9.95
C GLU A 556 -1.40 -17.53 9.83
N SER A 557 -1.74 -16.56 10.68
CA SER A 557 -3.12 -16.12 10.94
C SER A 557 -3.63 -15.09 9.92
N TRP A 558 -3.66 -15.50 8.64
CA TRP A 558 -4.02 -14.67 7.49
C TRP A 558 -5.50 -14.32 7.41
N SER A 559 -6.38 -15.24 7.82
CA SER A 559 -7.84 -15.11 7.70
C SER A 559 -8.38 -14.01 8.60
N ARG A 560 -9.19 -13.09 8.06
CA ARG A 560 -9.86 -12.08 8.88
C ARG A 560 -10.93 -12.76 9.76
N PRO A 561 -10.95 -12.58 11.09
CA PRO A 561 -11.89 -13.26 11.99
C PRO A 561 -13.38 -13.12 11.62
N VAL A 562 -14.00 -14.15 11.02
CA VAL A 562 -15.37 -14.03 10.50
C VAL A 562 -16.40 -14.36 11.58
N VAL A 563 -16.89 -13.32 12.27
CA VAL A 563 -17.88 -13.46 13.35
C VAL A 563 -19.29 -13.68 12.78
N ARG A 564 -19.98 -14.72 13.25
CA ARG A 564 -21.34 -15.10 12.85
C ARG A 564 -22.12 -15.74 14.01
N ARG A 565 -23.43 -15.91 13.83
CA ARG A 565 -24.23 -16.88 14.61
C ARG A 565 -24.30 -18.19 13.83
N ILE A 566 -24.07 -19.31 14.51
CA ILE A 566 -24.33 -20.65 13.96
C ILE A 566 -25.23 -21.45 14.91
N LYS A 567 -26.04 -22.33 14.34
CA LYS A 567 -26.74 -23.38 15.10
C LYS A 567 -25.73 -24.41 15.61
N THR A 568 -25.99 -24.98 16.78
CA THR A 568 -25.20 -26.03 17.44
C THR A 568 -26.09 -27.19 17.92
N GLY A 569 -27.34 -27.24 17.45
CA GLY A 569 -28.36 -28.23 17.80
C GLY A 569 -29.72 -27.84 17.20
N SER A 570 -30.78 -28.54 17.62
CA SER A 570 -32.16 -28.34 17.11
C SER A 570 -33.07 -27.54 18.05
N GLY A 571 -32.61 -27.19 19.25
CA GLY A 571 -33.32 -26.33 20.17
C GLY A 571 -33.24 -24.85 19.76
N GLU A 572 -34.27 -24.07 20.09
CA GLU A 572 -34.36 -22.63 19.83
C GLU A 572 -33.18 -21.81 20.40
N ASN A 573 -32.53 -22.34 21.45
CA ASN A 573 -31.37 -21.73 22.12
C ASN A 573 -30.04 -22.46 21.81
N ASP A 574 -30.05 -23.50 20.96
CA ASP A 574 -28.87 -24.28 20.61
C ASP A 574 -28.07 -23.53 19.53
N HIS A 575 -27.43 -22.42 19.91
CA HIS A 575 -26.65 -21.60 19.01
C HIS A 575 -25.46 -20.91 19.69
N ALA A 576 -24.41 -20.63 18.91
CA ALA A 576 -23.23 -19.91 19.38
C ALA A 576 -22.99 -18.62 18.56
N MET A 577 -22.45 -17.60 19.23
CA MET A 577 -21.58 -16.62 18.55
C MET A 577 -20.28 -17.35 18.23
N ALA A 578 -20.01 -17.54 16.94
CA ALA A 578 -18.84 -18.23 16.44
C ALA A 578 -17.91 -17.23 15.74
N ILE A 579 -16.60 -17.43 15.88
CA ILE A 579 -15.61 -16.88 14.96
C ILE A 579 -15.17 -18.03 14.07
N ILE A 580 -15.46 -17.92 12.78
CA ILE A 580 -15.07 -18.87 11.75
C ILE A 580 -13.72 -18.41 11.17
N LEU A 581 -12.80 -19.36 11.03
CA LEU A 581 -11.40 -19.12 10.70
C LEU A 581 -10.89 -20.17 9.70
N ALA A 582 -10.09 -19.73 8.74
CA ALA A 582 -9.28 -20.64 7.94
C ALA A 582 -8.04 -21.11 8.73
N GLY A 583 -7.46 -22.24 8.34
CA GLY A 583 -6.34 -22.87 9.06
C GLY A 583 -5.03 -22.08 9.05
N GLY A 584 -4.86 -21.15 8.10
CA GLY A 584 -3.69 -20.28 7.97
C GLY A 584 -2.69 -20.71 6.89
N TYR A 585 -1.69 -19.87 6.63
CA TYR A 585 -0.66 -20.06 5.60
C TYR A 585 0.50 -20.93 6.10
N ASP A 586 1.07 -21.78 5.24
CA ASP A 586 2.26 -22.60 5.57
C ASP A 586 3.50 -22.07 4.82
N SER A 587 3.95 -20.87 5.21
CA SER A 587 5.09 -20.14 4.62
C SER A 587 6.33 -21.01 4.40
N ALA A 588 6.67 -21.85 5.38
CA ALA A 588 7.78 -22.82 5.31
C ALA A 588 7.71 -23.82 4.14
N ASN A 589 6.56 -23.93 3.46
CA ASN A 589 6.40 -24.66 2.20
C ASN A 589 5.97 -23.76 1.02
N GLN A 590 5.18 -22.72 1.28
CA GLN A 590 4.50 -21.92 0.26
C GLN A 590 5.32 -20.72 -0.24
N ASP A 591 6.29 -20.23 0.55
CA ASP A 591 7.32 -19.23 0.16
C ASP A 591 8.54 -19.89 -0.54
N LEU A 592 8.37 -21.10 -1.08
CA LEU A 592 9.40 -21.79 -1.87
C LEU A 592 9.13 -21.65 -3.37
N ASP A 593 10.19 -21.47 -4.18
CA ASP A 593 10.14 -21.50 -5.66
C ASP A 593 9.42 -22.74 -6.24
N THR A 594 9.35 -23.83 -5.47
CA THR A 594 8.61 -25.05 -5.82
C THR A 594 8.06 -25.70 -4.54
N PRO A 595 6.82 -25.34 -4.13
CA PRO A 595 6.19 -25.88 -2.93
C PRO A 595 5.96 -27.39 -3.02
N ALA A 596 6.08 -28.11 -1.90
CA ALA A 596 5.80 -29.55 -1.83
C ALA A 596 4.32 -29.87 -2.15
N ALA A 597 4.04 -31.12 -2.52
CA ALA A 597 2.73 -31.57 -3.00
C ALA A 597 1.61 -31.61 -1.94
N GLU A 598 1.96 -31.57 -0.65
CA GLU A 598 1.04 -31.34 0.47
C GLU A 598 1.68 -30.33 1.42
N ASP A 599 0.87 -29.51 2.09
CA ASP A 599 1.32 -28.67 3.20
C ASP A 599 1.41 -29.46 4.52
N THR A 600 2.05 -28.85 5.53
CA THR A 600 2.22 -29.40 6.88
C THR A 600 1.32 -28.70 7.91
N ARG A 601 1.02 -27.42 7.69
CA ARG A 601 0.13 -26.56 8.48
C ARG A 601 -1.08 -26.13 7.65
N GLY A 602 -2.02 -25.42 8.26
CA GLY A 602 -2.99 -24.60 7.52
C GLY A 602 -4.18 -25.31 6.85
N MET A 603 -4.13 -26.64 6.70
CA MET A 603 -5.15 -27.47 6.02
C MET A 603 -6.46 -27.62 6.83
N ALA A 604 -7.13 -26.51 7.16
CA ALA A 604 -8.34 -26.54 7.98
C ALA A 604 -9.33 -25.40 7.68
N ILE A 605 -10.59 -25.64 8.06
CA ILE A 605 -11.57 -24.59 8.38
C ILE A 605 -12.22 -24.99 9.70
N TYR A 606 -12.31 -24.05 10.63
CA TYR A 606 -12.84 -24.32 11.97
C TYR A 606 -13.56 -23.10 12.54
N ALA A 607 -14.30 -23.31 13.63
CA ALA A 607 -14.87 -22.22 14.41
C ALA A 607 -14.54 -22.32 15.89
N VAL A 608 -14.37 -21.17 16.53
CA VAL A 608 -14.27 -21.04 17.99
C VAL A 608 -15.45 -20.25 18.55
N ASN A 609 -15.86 -20.56 19.77
CA ASN A 609 -16.90 -19.82 20.46
C ASN A 609 -16.36 -18.43 20.88
N GLY A 610 -17.00 -17.37 20.37
CA GLY A 610 -16.54 -15.99 20.56
C GLY A 610 -16.57 -15.49 22.01
N SER A 611 -17.18 -16.22 22.95
CA SER A 611 -17.14 -15.87 24.39
C SER A 611 -15.84 -16.30 25.10
N ASN A 612 -15.18 -17.37 24.65
CA ASN A 612 -14.16 -18.08 25.44
C ASN A 612 -13.05 -18.76 24.60
N GLY A 613 -13.08 -18.68 23.27
CA GLY A 613 -12.08 -19.27 22.38
C GLY A 613 -12.15 -20.80 22.22
N THR A 614 -13.13 -21.50 22.81
CA THR A 614 -13.19 -22.97 22.71
C THR A 614 -13.68 -23.44 21.35
N LEU A 615 -13.00 -24.42 20.75
CA LEU A 615 -13.35 -25.05 19.47
C LEU A 615 -14.80 -25.56 19.44
N LEU A 616 -15.53 -25.22 18.38
CA LEU A 616 -16.89 -25.69 18.11
C LEU A 616 -16.84 -26.96 17.26
N SER A 617 -17.06 -28.12 17.89
CA SER A 617 -16.86 -29.44 17.28
C SER A 617 -17.81 -29.77 16.12
N ASN A 618 -18.93 -29.05 15.97
CA ASN A 618 -19.82 -29.19 14.80
C ASN A 618 -19.31 -28.45 13.56
N LEU A 619 -18.27 -27.62 13.68
CA LEU A 619 -17.64 -26.88 12.59
C LEU A 619 -16.10 -27.02 12.74
N LYS A 620 -15.60 -28.22 12.45
CA LYS A 620 -14.16 -28.54 12.32
C LYS A 620 -13.94 -29.40 11.07
N PHE A 621 -13.20 -28.87 10.11
CA PHE A 621 -12.87 -29.53 8.84
C PHE A 621 -11.36 -29.60 8.63
N THR A 622 -10.86 -30.80 8.33
CA THR A 622 -9.47 -31.12 7.95
C THR A 622 -9.49 -32.26 6.92
N LYS A 623 -8.34 -32.73 6.43
CA LYS A 623 -8.29 -33.90 5.52
C LYS A 623 -8.80 -35.22 6.11
N ASP A 624 -8.95 -35.31 7.43
CA ASP A 624 -9.54 -36.46 8.11
C ASP A 624 -11.10 -36.41 8.15
N SER A 625 -11.69 -35.29 7.76
CA SER A 625 -13.14 -35.11 7.68
C SER A 625 -13.74 -35.82 6.46
N SER A 626 -14.99 -36.28 6.59
CA SER A 626 -15.72 -36.96 5.52
C SER A 626 -15.77 -36.11 4.23
N ASN A 627 -15.50 -36.74 3.08
CA ASN A 627 -15.44 -36.14 1.74
C ASN A 627 -14.35 -35.06 1.53
N LEU A 628 -13.37 -34.92 2.43
CA LEU A 628 -12.35 -33.87 2.39
C LEU A 628 -10.90 -34.37 2.35
N SER A 629 -10.67 -35.65 2.02
CA SER A 629 -9.32 -36.25 1.97
C SER A 629 -8.35 -35.62 0.96
N SER A 630 -8.81 -34.70 0.10
CA SER A 630 -7.97 -33.91 -0.81
C SER A 630 -7.56 -32.54 -0.26
N MET A 631 -8.03 -32.17 0.93
CA MET A 631 -7.77 -30.90 1.63
C MET A 631 -6.33 -30.90 2.18
N THR A 632 -5.36 -30.96 1.26
CA THR A 632 -3.92 -31.16 1.52
C THR A 632 -3.11 -29.87 1.38
N HIS A 633 -3.77 -28.74 1.21
CA HIS A 633 -3.14 -27.43 1.15
C HIS A 633 -3.76 -26.48 2.18
N SER A 634 -2.98 -25.46 2.52
CA SER A 634 -3.33 -24.35 3.40
C SER A 634 -4.48 -23.53 2.82
N ILE A 635 -5.38 -23.10 3.71
CA ILE A 635 -6.48 -22.20 3.40
C ILE A 635 -6.25 -20.94 4.23
N VAL A 636 -6.15 -19.80 3.53
CA VAL A 636 -5.80 -18.51 4.14
C VAL A 636 -6.98 -17.59 4.33
N ASP A 637 -8.05 -17.72 3.52
CA ASP A 637 -9.23 -16.86 3.60
C ASP A 637 -10.51 -17.58 3.13
N LEU A 638 -11.68 -17.06 3.51
CA LEU A 638 -12.97 -17.72 3.28
C LEU A 638 -14.18 -16.76 3.30
N VAL A 639 -15.24 -17.12 2.58
CA VAL A 639 -16.53 -16.40 2.57
C VAL A 639 -17.56 -17.13 3.42
N VAL A 640 -18.43 -16.38 4.10
CA VAL A 640 -19.35 -16.92 5.11
C VAL A 640 -20.68 -16.18 5.12
N PHE A 641 -21.78 -16.86 4.80
CA PHE A 641 -23.10 -16.23 4.70
C PHE A 641 -24.27 -17.11 5.20
N ASP A 642 -25.34 -16.43 5.59
CA ASP A 642 -26.68 -17.00 5.74
C ASP A 642 -27.32 -17.08 4.34
N ARG A 643 -27.83 -18.25 3.96
CA ARG A 643 -28.43 -18.52 2.64
C ARG A 643 -29.97 -18.43 2.67
N ASN A 644 -30.57 -18.44 3.85
CA ASN A 644 -32.02 -18.65 4.03
C ASN A 644 -32.72 -17.49 4.76
N ASP A 645 -31.93 -16.56 5.34
CA ASP A 645 -32.35 -15.36 6.09
C ASP A 645 -33.06 -15.67 7.43
N ASP A 646 -32.68 -16.76 8.11
CA ASP A 646 -33.13 -17.10 9.47
C ASP A 646 -32.23 -16.56 10.60
N GLY A 647 -31.16 -15.85 10.24
CA GLY A 647 -30.24 -15.21 11.18
C GLY A 647 -29.14 -16.15 11.70
N PHE A 648 -28.91 -17.27 11.01
CA PHE A 648 -27.83 -18.22 11.25
C PHE A 648 -27.09 -18.53 9.95
N THR A 649 -25.76 -18.56 10.02
CA THR A 649 -24.91 -18.89 8.87
C THR A 649 -25.02 -20.37 8.52
N ASP A 650 -25.33 -20.63 7.24
CA ASP A 650 -25.52 -21.96 6.66
C ASP A 650 -24.48 -22.30 5.58
N ARG A 651 -23.66 -21.35 5.11
CA ARG A 651 -22.70 -21.55 4.00
C ARG A 651 -21.30 -21.00 4.27
N ILE A 652 -20.30 -21.76 3.79
CA ILE A 652 -18.90 -21.34 3.67
C ILE A 652 -18.35 -21.81 2.32
N TYR A 653 -17.58 -20.96 1.64
CA TYR A 653 -16.70 -21.37 0.52
C TYR A 653 -15.28 -20.84 0.74
N ALA A 654 -14.28 -21.60 0.30
CA ALA A 654 -12.87 -21.23 0.45
C ALA A 654 -12.02 -21.86 -0.67
N GLY A 655 -11.01 -21.13 -1.13
CA GLY A 655 -9.95 -21.65 -1.99
C GLY A 655 -8.73 -22.10 -1.17
N ASP A 656 -7.91 -23.01 -1.71
CA ASP A 656 -6.64 -23.44 -1.10
C ASP A 656 -5.41 -23.06 -1.95
N MET A 657 -4.21 -23.19 -1.35
CA MET A 657 -2.92 -23.01 -2.05
C MET A 657 -2.60 -24.13 -3.08
N GLY A 658 -3.55 -25.02 -3.37
CA GLY A 658 -3.47 -26.07 -4.37
C GLY A 658 -4.42 -25.88 -5.56
N GLY A 659 -5.12 -24.74 -5.65
CA GLY A 659 -6.11 -24.48 -6.69
C GLY A 659 -7.41 -25.28 -6.52
N GLN A 660 -7.72 -25.71 -5.30
CA GLN A 660 -8.99 -26.39 -4.97
C GLN A 660 -9.97 -25.39 -4.36
N VAL A 661 -11.26 -25.54 -4.65
CA VAL A 661 -12.32 -24.81 -3.93
C VAL A 661 -13.17 -25.81 -3.16
N PHE A 662 -13.38 -25.52 -1.88
CA PHE A 662 -14.24 -26.30 -0.99
C PHE A 662 -15.53 -25.55 -0.69
N GLY A 663 -16.63 -26.29 -0.62
CA GLY A 663 -17.95 -25.79 -0.24
C GLY A 663 -18.49 -26.53 0.96
N TYR A 664 -19.03 -25.80 1.93
CA TYR A 664 -19.56 -26.34 3.18
C TYR A 664 -20.98 -25.82 3.41
N LYS A 665 -21.86 -26.71 3.88
CA LYS A 665 -23.24 -26.37 4.22
C LYS A 665 -23.67 -26.95 5.56
N ALA A 666 -24.40 -26.15 6.33
CA ALA A 666 -25.11 -26.60 7.51
C ALA A 666 -26.45 -27.25 7.13
N ASP A 667 -26.89 -28.20 7.96
CA ASP A 667 -28.29 -28.62 8.04
C ASP A 667 -29.08 -27.59 8.86
N SER A 668 -30.04 -26.92 8.21
CA SER A 668 -30.78 -25.80 8.78
C SER A 668 -31.67 -26.17 9.98
N ALA A 669 -31.92 -27.46 10.23
CA ALA A 669 -32.72 -27.96 11.35
C ALA A 669 -31.89 -28.41 12.57
N ASN A 670 -30.55 -28.47 12.48
CA ASN A 670 -29.70 -28.93 13.60
C ASN A 670 -28.27 -28.35 13.66
N GLY A 671 -27.81 -27.60 12.66
CA GLY A 671 -26.46 -27.01 12.66
C GLY A 671 -25.31 -28.01 12.51
N ASN A 672 -25.57 -29.24 12.06
CA ASN A 672 -24.51 -30.16 11.63
C ASN A 672 -23.97 -29.69 10.28
N TRP A 673 -22.65 -29.49 10.20
CA TRP A 673 -22.00 -29.07 8.96
C TRP A 673 -21.52 -30.27 8.13
N SER A 674 -21.53 -30.10 6.81
CA SER A 674 -20.96 -31.03 5.84
C SER A 674 -20.11 -30.26 4.83
N GLY A 675 -18.99 -30.85 4.39
CA GLY A 675 -18.09 -30.24 3.40
C GLY A 675 -17.86 -31.15 2.20
N ARG A 676 -17.44 -30.56 1.08
CA ARG A 676 -16.99 -31.25 -0.14
C ARG A 676 -15.97 -30.40 -0.90
N LYS A 677 -15.14 -31.02 -1.74
CA LYS A 677 -14.56 -30.30 -2.89
C LYS A 677 -15.70 -29.90 -3.84
N LEU A 678 -15.68 -28.65 -4.28
CA LEU A 678 -16.54 -28.08 -5.30
C LEU A 678 -15.82 -28.05 -6.67
N PHE A 679 -14.59 -27.53 -6.69
CA PHE A 679 -13.83 -27.27 -7.91
C PHE A 679 -12.34 -27.62 -7.76
N ASN A 680 -11.67 -27.87 -8.87
CA ASN A 680 -10.22 -27.95 -9.00
C ASN A 680 -9.79 -27.17 -10.25
N ALA A 681 -8.95 -26.16 -10.07
CA ALA A 681 -8.36 -25.36 -11.13
C ALA A 681 -7.47 -26.21 -12.05
N GLY A 682 -7.26 -25.73 -13.28
CA GLY A 682 -6.51 -26.45 -14.31
C GLY A 682 -7.18 -27.75 -14.77
N ASP A 683 -6.34 -28.64 -15.31
CA ASP A 683 -6.71 -30.01 -15.72
C ASP A 683 -6.57 -31.05 -14.59
N GLY A 684 -6.02 -30.64 -13.44
CA GLY A 684 -5.71 -31.51 -12.31
C GLY A 684 -4.57 -32.50 -12.53
N SER A 685 -3.75 -32.35 -13.58
CA SER A 685 -2.69 -33.32 -13.94
C SER A 685 -1.26 -32.82 -13.66
N SER A 686 -1.02 -31.51 -13.69
CA SER A 686 0.30 -30.91 -13.41
C SER A 686 0.50 -30.59 -11.93
N ALA A 687 1.60 -31.09 -11.35
CA ALA A 687 1.97 -30.81 -9.96
C ALA A 687 2.87 -29.58 -9.77
N THR A 688 3.31 -28.93 -10.86
CA THR A 688 4.36 -27.88 -10.85
C THR A 688 3.84 -26.46 -11.11
N SER A 689 2.54 -26.29 -11.28
CA SER A 689 1.88 -25.01 -11.58
C SER A 689 0.61 -24.89 -10.75
N LYS A 690 0.73 -24.42 -9.50
CA LYS A 690 -0.39 -24.33 -8.56
C LYS A 690 -1.07 -22.96 -8.68
N LEU A 691 -2.33 -22.99 -9.09
CA LEU A 691 -3.18 -21.80 -9.19
C LEU A 691 -3.68 -21.41 -7.79
N LYS A 692 -2.80 -20.82 -6.96
CA LYS A 692 -3.06 -20.51 -5.54
C LYS A 692 -4.25 -19.55 -5.40
N PHE A 693 -5.16 -19.84 -4.47
CA PHE A 693 -6.30 -18.96 -4.14
C PHE A 693 -6.07 -18.24 -2.80
N PHE A 694 -5.49 -17.03 -2.85
CA PHE A 694 -5.14 -16.24 -1.65
C PHE A 694 -6.29 -15.47 -1.00
N TYR A 695 -7.38 -15.21 -1.73
CA TYR A 695 -8.43 -14.28 -1.32
C TYR A 695 -9.78 -14.98 -1.18
N ALA A 696 -10.62 -14.54 -0.24
CA ALA A 696 -11.97 -15.07 -0.12
C ALA A 696 -12.75 -14.88 -1.44
N PRO A 697 -13.51 -15.90 -1.89
CA PRO A 697 -14.45 -15.74 -2.99
C PRO A 697 -15.59 -14.78 -2.60
N ASP A 698 -16.29 -14.24 -3.59
CA ASP A 698 -17.61 -13.63 -3.38
C ASP A 698 -18.71 -14.50 -4.04
N VAL A 699 -19.94 -14.42 -3.53
CA VAL A 699 -21.00 -15.40 -3.82
C VAL A 699 -22.37 -14.75 -3.98
N ILE A 700 -23.02 -15.01 -5.13
CA ILE A 700 -24.42 -14.62 -5.37
C ILE A 700 -25.33 -15.84 -5.55
N LEU A 701 -26.63 -15.63 -5.30
CA LEU A 701 -27.68 -16.64 -5.42
C LEU A 701 -28.45 -16.44 -6.74
N GLN A 702 -28.18 -17.27 -7.75
CA GLN A 702 -28.82 -17.16 -9.06
C GLN A 702 -30.04 -18.08 -9.17
N GLY A 703 -31.20 -17.48 -9.46
CA GLY A 703 -32.43 -18.18 -9.80
C GLY A 703 -32.48 -18.63 -11.26
N TYR A 704 -32.94 -19.85 -11.51
CA TYR A 704 -33.08 -20.45 -12.84
C TYR A 704 -34.46 -21.09 -13.01
N ASN A 705 -35.14 -20.79 -14.12
CA ASN A 705 -36.29 -21.57 -14.60
C ASN A 705 -35.83 -22.43 -15.78
N TYR A 706 -36.09 -23.73 -15.75
CA TYR A 706 -35.80 -24.66 -16.85
C TYR A 706 -36.85 -25.77 -16.92
N GLN A 707 -36.73 -26.66 -17.91
CA GLN A 707 -37.63 -27.79 -18.11
C GLN A 707 -36.93 -29.11 -17.74
N ASP A 708 -37.45 -29.83 -16.75
CA ASP A 708 -37.02 -31.20 -16.42
C ASP A 708 -38.21 -32.16 -16.55
N GLY A 709 -38.02 -33.28 -17.25
CA GLY A 709 -39.08 -34.25 -17.55
C GLY A 709 -40.32 -33.69 -18.26
N GLY A 710 -40.27 -32.48 -18.80
CA GLY A 710 -41.44 -31.74 -19.33
C GLY A 710 -42.25 -30.99 -18.28
N SER A 711 -41.68 -30.74 -17.10
CA SER A 711 -42.21 -29.86 -16.05
C SER A 711 -41.30 -28.64 -15.90
N GLU A 712 -41.90 -27.48 -15.61
CA GLU A 712 -41.15 -26.28 -15.26
C GLU A 712 -40.59 -26.41 -13.83
N VAL A 713 -39.28 -26.18 -13.69
CA VAL A 713 -38.56 -26.28 -12.41
C VAL A 713 -37.84 -24.97 -12.16
N TYR A 714 -38.05 -24.41 -10.97
CA TYR A 714 -37.29 -23.28 -10.44
C TYR A 714 -36.27 -23.76 -9.40
N VAL A 715 -35.02 -23.35 -9.56
CA VAL A 715 -33.92 -23.62 -8.60
C VAL A 715 -33.12 -22.35 -8.33
N ILE A 716 -32.47 -22.30 -7.16
CA ILE A 716 -31.52 -21.24 -6.80
C ILE A 716 -30.18 -21.90 -6.51
N ASN A 717 -29.15 -21.52 -7.27
CA ASN A 717 -27.79 -22.06 -7.16
C ASN A 717 -26.82 -20.98 -6.66
N ASP A 718 -25.76 -21.40 -5.97
CA ASP A 718 -24.71 -20.48 -5.50
C ASP A 718 -23.67 -20.34 -6.61
N HIS A 719 -23.39 -19.11 -7.05
CA HIS A 719 -22.30 -18.81 -7.97
C HIS A 719 -21.13 -18.25 -7.17
N VAL A 720 -20.00 -18.95 -7.19
CA VAL A 720 -18.78 -18.63 -6.42
C VAL A 720 -17.74 -18.04 -7.36
N TYR A 721 -17.31 -16.82 -7.10
CA TYR A 721 -16.34 -16.10 -7.93
C TYR A 721 -15.03 -15.92 -7.16
N LEU A 722 -13.92 -16.21 -7.82
CA LEU A 722 -12.56 -16.00 -7.31
C LEU A 722 -11.55 -16.09 -8.46
N GLY A 723 -10.40 -15.45 -8.30
CA GLY A 723 -9.26 -15.67 -9.18
C GLY A 723 -8.06 -16.22 -8.44
N SER A 724 -7.17 -16.87 -9.19
CA SER A 724 -5.89 -17.33 -8.71
C SER A 724 -4.82 -16.25 -8.83
N GLY A 725 -3.80 -16.36 -8.00
CA GLY A 725 -2.63 -15.49 -8.05
C GLY A 725 -1.75 -15.66 -6.83
N ASP A 726 -0.44 -15.74 -7.03
CA ASP A 726 0.53 -15.75 -5.93
C ASP A 726 0.92 -14.32 -5.53
N ARG A 727 0.39 -13.86 -4.38
CA ARG A 727 0.73 -12.54 -3.81
C ARG A 727 2.19 -12.45 -3.38
N GLU A 728 2.75 -13.55 -2.88
CA GLU A 728 4.08 -13.58 -2.26
C GLU A 728 5.20 -13.83 -3.28
N HIS A 729 4.83 -14.34 -4.45
CA HIS A 729 5.68 -14.30 -5.66
C HIS A 729 5.05 -13.37 -6.72
N PRO A 730 4.91 -12.05 -6.45
CA PRO A 730 4.22 -11.13 -7.34
C PRO A 730 4.94 -11.01 -8.69
N ASN A 731 6.26 -11.21 -8.70
CA ASN A 731 7.11 -11.18 -9.89
C ASN A 731 7.18 -12.51 -10.68
N ASP A 732 6.49 -13.59 -10.26
CA ASP A 732 6.43 -14.82 -11.06
C ASP A 732 5.61 -14.59 -12.35
N LYS A 733 6.24 -14.83 -13.50
CA LYS A 733 5.65 -14.74 -14.85
C LYS A 733 5.22 -16.10 -15.41
N THR A 734 5.58 -17.20 -14.75
CA THR A 734 5.47 -18.57 -15.27
C THR A 734 4.07 -19.17 -15.14
N GLN A 735 3.21 -18.64 -14.26
CA GLN A 735 1.81 -19.05 -14.22
C GLN A 735 0.98 -18.35 -15.32
N ASP A 736 -0.01 -19.08 -15.83
CA ASP A 736 -1.20 -18.51 -16.46
C ASP A 736 -2.29 -18.45 -15.38
N ASP A 737 -2.45 -17.34 -14.66
CA ASP A 737 -3.52 -17.25 -13.67
C ASP A 737 -4.90 -17.07 -14.32
N ARG A 738 -5.97 -17.36 -13.55
CA ARG A 738 -7.36 -17.35 -14.04
C ARG A 738 -8.28 -16.59 -13.09
N PHE A 739 -9.34 -16.00 -13.64
CA PHE A 739 -10.55 -15.67 -12.88
C PHE A 739 -11.66 -16.69 -13.19
N TYR A 740 -12.37 -17.18 -12.16
CA TYR A 740 -13.40 -18.22 -12.27
C TYR A 740 -14.76 -17.75 -11.75
N ALA A 741 -15.82 -18.23 -12.40
CA ALA A 741 -17.19 -18.22 -11.90
C ALA A 741 -17.71 -19.66 -11.84
N ILE A 742 -17.96 -20.20 -10.65
CA ILE A 742 -18.24 -21.62 -10.41
C ILE A 742 -19.67 -21.79 -9.88
N LYS A 743 -20.54 -22.51 -10.59
CA LYS A 743 -21.91 -22.78 -10.14
C LYS A 743 -21.98 -24.04 -9.27
N ASN A 744 -22.23 -23.87 -7.97
CA ASN A 744 -22.55 -25.00 -7.09
C ASN A 744 -23.98 -25.52 -7.37
N MET A 745 -24.06 -26.72 -7.92
CA MET A 745 -25.30 -27.49 -8.15
C MET A 745 -25.80 -28.23 -6.89
N ASP A 746 -25.11 -28.07 -5.75
CA ASP A 746 -25.35 -28.70 -4.45
C ASP A 746 -25.31 -30.23 -4.38
N ASP A 747 -24.82 -30.84 -5.46
CA ASP A 747 -24.63 -32.26 -5.70
C ASP A 747 -23.25 -32.78 -5.22
N THR A 748 -22.82 -33.92 -5.77
CA THR A 748 -21.49 -34.52 -5.53
C THR A 748 -20.50 -34.28 -6.66
N THR A 749 -20.81 -33.42 -7.65
CA THR A 749 -19.94 -33.21 -8.80
C THR A 749 -18.78 -32.30 -8.43
N ILE A 750 -17.56 -32.74 -8.73
CA ILE A 750 -16.35 -31.90 -8.68
C ILE A 750 -16.16 -31.32 -10.08
N LEU A 751 -16.05 -30.00 -10.16
CA LEU A 751 -15.85 -29.27 -11.42
C LEU A 751 -14.36 -28.97 -11.66
N THR A 752 -13.99 -28.79 -12.93
CA THR A 752 -12.64 -28.49 -13.44
C THR A 752 -12.77 -27.71 -14.76
N GLU A 753 -11.67 -27.16 -15.28
CA GLU A 753 -11.63 -26.52 -16.61
C GLU A 753 -11.97 -27.47 -17.76
N THR A 754 -11.95 -28.78 -17.53
CA THR A 754 -12.21 -29.82 -18.55
C THR A 754 -13.64 -30.38 -18.54
N ASN A 755 -14.50 -29.90 -17.65
CA ASN A 755 -15.88 -30.39 -17.57
C ASN A 755 -16.76 -29.81 -18.68
N GLU A 756 -17.54 -30.68 -19.34
CA GLU A 756 -18.64 -30.27 -20.23
C GLU A 756 -19.47 -29.15 -19.58
N ASN A 757 -19.77 -28.09 -20.33
CA ASN A 757 -20.52 -26.90 -19.90
C ASN A 757 -19.80 -25.99 -18.88
N PHE A 758 -18.48 -26.12 -18.68
CA PHE A 758 -17.65 -25.13 -17.95
C PHE A 758 -16.76 -24.40 -18.97
N ILE A 759 -17.01 -23.11 -19.21
CA ILE A 759 -16.63 -22.47 -20.48
C ILE A 759 -15.41 -21.55 -20.34
N ASP A 760 -14.44 -21.68 -21.26
CA ASP A 760 -13.40 -20.66 -21.46
C ASP A 760 -14.02 -19.46 -22.19
N VAL A 761 -14.17 -18.34 -21.50
CA VAL A 761 -14.69 -17.07 -22.05
C VAL A 761 -13.58 -16.04 -22.27
N THR A 762 -12.31 -16.43 -22.25
CA THR A 762 -11.16 -15.53 -22.44
C THR A 762 -11.28 -14.68 -23.71
N PHE A 763 -11.71 -15.28 -24.83
CA PHE A 763 -11.91 -14.57 -26.10
C PHE A 763 -13.36 -14.72 -26.56
N TYR A 764 -14.00 -13.61 -26.94
CA TYR A 764 -15.36 -13.62 -27.52
C TYR A 764 -15.52 -12.73 -28.76
N SER A 765 -14.66 -11.72 -28.95
CA SER A 765 -14.61 -10.88 -30.16
C SER A 765 -14.38 -11.67 -31.45
N ASN A 766 -13.47 -12.64 -31.40
CA ASN A 766 -13.18 -13.61 -32.45
C ASN A 766 -14.27 -14.69 -32.60
N GLY A 767 -15.40 -14.52 -31.91
CA GLY A 767 -16.34 -15.58 -31.56
C GLY A 767 -15.86 -16.38 -30.35
N TYR A 768 -16.80 -16.90 -29.57
CA TYR A 768 -16.49 -17.91 -28.55
C TYR A 768 -15.82 -19.11 -29.22
N ASN A 769 -14.74 -19.63 -28.63
CA ASN A 769 -13.99 -20.79 -29.14
C ASN A 769 -14.76 -22.13 -29.04
N ASP A 770 -15.98 -22.06 -28.50
CA ASP A 770 -16.91 -23.14 -28.20
C ASP A 770 -18.30 -22.70 -28.74
N PRO A 771 -19.17 -23.55 -29.30
CA PRO A 771 -20.56 -23.23 -29.70
C PRO A 771 -21.48 -22.57 -28.64
N HIS A 772 -20.98 -22.21 -27.46
CA HIS A 772 -21.70 -21.67 -26.32
C HIS A 772 -21.66 -20.13 -26.23
N GLY A 773 -22.56 -19.46 -26.97
CA GLY A 773 -22.77 -18.01 -26.86
C GLY A 773 -23.56 -17.55 -25.60
N PRO A 774 -23.86 -16.25 -25.45
CA PRO A 774 -24.33 -15.65 -24.19
C PRO A 774 -25.62 -16.25 -23.62
N ASN A 775 -26.53 -16.70 -24.48
CA ASN A 775 -27.77 -17.39 -24.08
C ASN A 775 -27.52 -18.73 -23.38
N PHE A 776 -26.42 -19.42 -23.69
CA PHE A 776 -26.02 -20.65 -23.00
C PHE A 776 -25.37 -20.34 -21.65
N LEU A 777 -24.46 -19.37 -21.60
CA LEU A 777 -23.80 -18.94 -20.37
C LEU A 777 -24.83 -18.48 -19.31
N LYS A 778 -25.87 -17.76 -19.74
CA LYS A 778 -27.03 -17.34 -18.93
C LYS A 778 -28.04 -18.48 -18.63
N SER A 779 -27.80 -19.72 -19.06
CA SER A 779 -28.72 -20.86 -18.89
C SER A 779 -28.47 -21.71 -17.63
N HIS A 780 -29.44 -22.59 -17.31
CA HIS A 780 -29.25 -23.58 -16.25
C HIS A 780 -28.21 -24.65 -16.61
N GLU A 781 -27.92 -24.90 -17.89
CA GLU A 781 -27.01 -25.95 -18.34
C GLU A 781 -25.53 -25.58 -18.17
N CYS A 782 -25.19 -24.29 -18.23
CA CYS A 782 -23.85 -23.77 -17.95
C CYS A 782 -23.47 -24.02 -16.48
N LYS A 783 -22.30 -24.60 -16.22
CA LYS A 783 -21.78 -24.94 -14.87
C LYS A 783 -20.80 -23.89 -14.32
N GLY A 784 -20.43 -22.91 -15.15
CA GLY A 784 -19.48 -21.87 -14.82
C GLY A 784 -18.69 -21.41 -16.04
N TRP A 785 -17.85 -20.41 -15.84
CA TRP A 785 -16.94 -19.86 -16.85
C TRP A 785 -15.60 -19.47 -16.23
N TYR A 786 -14.58 -19.27 -17.07
CA TYR A 786 -13.30 -18.72 -16.65
C TYR A 786 -12.65 -17.82 -17.71
N ILE A 787 -11.85 -16.86 -17.24
CA ILE A 787 -11.00 -15.98 -18.05
C ILE A 787 -9.55 -16.30 -17.69
N ARG A 788 -8.69 -16.51 -18.68
CA ARG A 788 -7.23 -16.59 -18.50
C ARG A 788 -6.67 -15.17 -18.51
N LEU A 789 -5.90 -14.81 -17.49
CA LEU A 789 -5.40 -13.45 -17.29
C LEU A 789 -4.22 -13.14 -18.23
N GLY A 790 -4.10 -11.88 -18.63
CA GLY A 790 -3.10 -11.41 -19.58
C GLY A 790 -3.29 -11.89 -21.02
N TYR A 791 -4.46 -12.40 -21.39
CA TYR A 791 -4.78 -12.87 -22.75
C TYR A 791 -5.81 -11.97 -23.45
N GLU A 792 -5.47 -11.45 -24.63
CA GLU A 792 -6.32 -10.57 -25.46
C GLU A 792 -6.18 -10.92 -26.95
N LEU A 793 -7.28 -10.84 -27.70
CA LEU A 793 -7.31 -10.98 -29.18
C LEU A 793 -6.57 -12.22 -29.72
N GLY A 794 -6.60 -13.32 -28.95
CA GLY A 794 -5.95 -14.60 -29.27
C GLY A 794 -4.49 -14.75 -28.82
N SER A 795 -3.87 -13.75 -28.18
CA SER A 795 -2.46 -13.74 -27.76
C SER A 795 -2.32 -13.50 -26.24
N LYS A 796 -1.17 -13.87 -25.64
CA LYS A 796 -0.79 -13.39 -24.30
C LYS A 796 -0.07 -12.06 -24.46
N VAL A 797 -0.54 -11.03 -23.76
CA VAL A 797 -0.05 -9.63 -23.81
C VAL A 797 0.49 -9.15 -22.47
N ARG A 798 0.16 -9.82 -21.36
CA ARG A 798 0.69 -9.56 -20.02
C ARG A 798 1.15 -10.88 -19.39
N GLU A 799 2.47 -11.11 -19.32
CA GLU A 799 2.99 -12.30 -18.62
C GLU A 799 2.93 -12.09 -17.11
N GLY A 800 2.55 -13.14 -16.37
CA GLY A 800 2.39 -13.08 -14.92
C GLY A 800 1.20 -12.28 -14.39
N GLU A 801 0.22 -11.86 -15.22
CA GLU A 801 -0.97 -11.19 -14.68
C GLU A 801 -1.75 -12.13 -13.74
N LYS A 802 -2.01 -11.69 -12.51
CA LYS A 802 -2.59 -12.50 -11.42
C LYS A 802 -3.56 -11.71 -10.53
N VAL A 803 -4.50 -12.38 -9.86
CA VAL A 803 -5.48 -11.69 -8.98
C VAL A 803 -4.87 -11.37 -7.62
N VAL A 804 -5.07 -10.13 -7.17
CA VAL A 804 -4.51 -9.58 -5.91
C VAL A 804 -5.58 -9.00 -4.97
N SER A 805 -6.84 -9.34 -5.19
CA SER A 805 -7.95 -9.00 -4.29
C SER A 805 -9.01 -10.09 -4.21
N SER A 806 -9.88 -10.02 -3.19
CA SER A 806 -11.22 -10.60 -3.33
C SER A 806 -11.99 -9.87 -4.42
N PRO A 807 -12.85 -10.56 -5.19
CA PRO A 807 -13.83 -9.90 -6.04
C PRO A 807 -14.97 -9.30 -5.21
N ILE A 808 -15.74 -8.41 -5.84
CA ILE A 808 -17.05 -7.93 -5.34
C ILE A 808 -18.06 -8.01 -6.49
N ILE A 809 -19.22 -8.62 -6.25
CA ILE A 809 -20.33 -8.64 -7.22
C ILE A 809 -21.41 -7.65 -6.81
N PHE A 810 -21.66 -6.65 -7.66
CA PHE A 810 -22.71 -5.66 -7.44
C PHE A 810 -23.43 -5.29 -8.74
N ASN A 811 -24.75 -5.10 -8.66
CA ASN A 811 -25.65 -4.89 -9.81
C ASN A 811 -25.51 -5.90 -10.99
N GLY A 812 -24.94 -7.09 -10.74
CA GLY A 812 -24.65 -8.09 -11.77
C GLY A 812 -23.34 -7.85 -12.54
N ILE A 813 -22.45 -7.02 -12.02
CA ILE A 813 -21.08 -6.80 -12.49
C ILE A 813 -20.14 -7.40 -11.45
N VAL A 814 -19.10 -8.10 -11.89
CA VAL A 814 -18.00 -8.58 -11.05
C VAL A 814 -16.84 -7.60 -11.18
N PHE A 815 -16.42 -7.04 -10.05
CA PHE A 815 -15.22 -6.20 -9.95
C PHE A 815 -14.11 -6.99 -9.25
N PHE A 816 -12.90 -6.96 -9.78
CA PHE A 816 -11.72 -7.56 -9.14
C PHE A 816 -10.44 -6.89 -9.64
N ASN A 817 -9.40 -6.90 -8.80
CA ASN A 817 -8.13 -6.25 -9.13
C ASN A 817 -7.04 -7.29 -9.44
N THR A 818 -6.28 -7.04 -10.51
CA THR A 818 -5.13 -7.83 -10.91
C THR A 818 -3.83 -7.05 -10.74
N PHE A 819 -2.72 -7.77 -10.68
CA PHE A 819 -1.38 -7.23 -10.78
C PHE A 819 -0.66 -7.91 -11.94
N THR A 820 -0.04 -7.10 -12.80
CA THR A 820 0.88 -7.54 -13.84
C THR A 820 2.30 -7.14 -13.43
N PRO A 821 3.23 -8.07 -13.22
CA PRO A 821 4.63 -7.72 -12.98
C PRO A 821 5.22 -7.04 -14.20
N THR A 822 6.20 -6.16 -13.98
CA THR A 822 6.93 -5.44 -15.04
C THR A 822 7.41 -6.43 -16.10
N GLN A 823 6.98 -6.27 -17.36
CA GLN A 823 7.43 -7.15 -18.43
C GLN A 823 8.94 -6.98 -18.66
N ASP A 824 9.63 -8.05 -19.05
CA ASP A 824 11.04 -7.93 -19.47
C ASP A 824 11.06 -7.52 -20.93
N ASP A 825 10.46 -6.35 -21.23
CA ASP A 825 10.29 -5.87 -22.58
C ASP A 825 11.66 -5.65 -23.22
N SER A 826 11.91 -6.36 -24.32
CA SER A 826 13.14 -6.24 -25.12
C SER A 826 13.30 -4.89 -25.85
N SER A 827 12.52 -3.88 -25.47
CA SER A 827 12.85 -2.48 -25.69
C SER A 827 13.96 -2.06 -24.73
N ASP A 828 15.11 -1.66 -25.25
CA ASP A 828 16.17 -1.01 -24.45
C ASP A 828 15.73 0.41 -23.92
N ASP A 829 14.43 0.73 -23.94
CA ASP A 829 13.85 2.04 -23.58
C ASP A 829 13.49 2.11 -22.10
N LEU A 830 14.50 2.47 -21.31
CA LEU A 830 14.40 2.61 -19.86
C LEU A 830 13.48 3.77 -19.42
N CYS A 831 12.86 4.50 -20.35
CA CYS A 831 11.81 5.50 -20.07
C CYS A 831 10.39 5.04 -20.37
N THR A 832 10.18 3.91 -21.07
CA THR A 832 8.89 3.21 -21.08
C THR A 832 8.81 2.15 -19.98
N MET A 833 9.94 1.81 -19.33
CA MET A 833 9.93 1.06 -18.08
C MET A 833 9.42 1.93 -16.91
N SER A 834 8.09 1.99 -16.73
CA SER A 834 7.46 2.42 -15.48
C SER A 834 8.09 1.63 -14.32
N GLY A 835 8.86 2.34 -13.48
CA GLY A 835 10.08 1.79 -12.88
C GLY A 835 9.91 0.58 -11.96
N GLY A 836 9.97 -0.64 -12.51
CA GLY A 836 10.18 -1.91 -11.80
C GLY A 836 9.00 -2.44 -10.96
N VAL A 837 8.03 -1.59 -10.61
CA VAL A 837 6.94 -1.87 -9.66
C VAL A 837 5.71 -2.60 -10.23
N GLY A 838 5.67 -2.87 -11.54
CA GLY A 838 4.51 -3.49 -12.21
C GLY A 838 3.27 -2.60 -12.26
N THR A 839 2.16 -3.15 -12.78
CA THR A 839 0.91 -2.44 -13.06
C THR A 839 -0.28 -3.12 -12.39
N GLY A 840 -1.11 -2.33 -11.72
CA GLY A 840 -2.39 -2.75 -11.17
C GLY A 840 -3.54 -2.44 -12.13
N LEU A 841 -4.44 -3.40 -12.33
CA LEU A 841 -5.59 -3.24 -13.22
C LEU A 841 -6.89 -3.56 -12.48
N LEU A 842 -7.95 -2.81 -12.79
CA LEU A 842 -9.33 -3.10 -12.39
C LEU A 842 -10.02 -3.85 -13.51
N TYR A 843 -10.69 -4.96 -13.21
CA TYR A 843 -11.62 -5.63 -14.11
C TYR A 843 -13.08 -5.32 -13.75
N ALA A 844 -13.95 -5.20 -14.75
CA ALA A 844 -15.41 -5.10 -14.64
C ALA A 844 -16.10 -5.96 -15.72
N VAL A 845 -16.75 -7.06 -15.33
CA VAL A 845 -17.36 -8.04 -16.27
C VAL A 845 -18.77 -8.49 -15.87
N ASP A 846 -19.61 -8.92 -16.83
CA ASP A 846 -20.94 -9.48 -16.54
C ASP A 846 -20.82 -10.81 -15.77
N TYR A 847 -21.53 -10.92 -14.65
CA TYR A 847 -21.47 -12.08 -13.76
C TYR A 847 -21.90 -13.42 -14.38
N LEU A 848 -22.70 -13.43 -15.44
CA LEU A 848 -23.15 -14.68 -16.09
C LEU A 848 -22.34 -15.04 -17.34
N THR A 849 -21.70 -14.08 -18.03
CA THR A 849 -20.99 -14.34 -19.29
C THR A 849 -19.51 -14.02 -19.29
N GLY A 850 -19.02 -13.19 -18.37
CA GLY A 850 -17.66 -12.65 -18.40
C GLY A 850 -17.44 -11.65 -19.54
N GLU A 851 -18.47 -11.19 -20.25
CA GLU A 851 -18.37 -10.14 -21.28
C GLU A 851 -18.06 -8.77 -20.63
N ALA A 852 -17.47 -7.84 -21.39
CA ALA A 852 -17.26 -6.47 -20.93
C ALA A 852 -18.59 -5.72 -20.74
N ILE A 853 -18.58 -4.67 -19.91
CA ILE A 853 -19.77 -3.86 -19.61
C ILE A 853 -19.80 -2.61 -20.49
N GLU A 854 -20.85 -2.47 -21.30
CA GLU A 854 -21.08 -1.34 -22.23
C GLU A 854 -20.89 0.04 -21.58
N ALA A 855 -21.41 0.20 -20.36
CA ALA A 855 -21.34 1.46 -19.62
C ALA A 855 -19.96 1.78 -19.01
N PHE A 856 -19.01 0.82 -19.02
CA PHE A 856 -17.65 1.06 -18.55
C PHE A 856 -16.63 1.31 -19.68
N ASN A 857 -16.85 0.77 -20.91
CA ASN A 857 -16.05 0.98 -22.14
C ASN A 857 -14.65 1.53 -21.84
N PHE A 858 -13.76 0.64 -21.42
CA PHE A 858 -12.43 1.03 -20.97
C PHE A 858 -11.47 1.24 -22.16
N ASN A 859 -11.67 0.57 -23.31
CA ASN A 859 -10.82 0.71 -24.49
C ASN A 859 -11.48 1.49 -25.63
N LYS A 860 -11.79 2.75 -25.39
CA LYS A 860 -12.30 3.74 -26.38
C LYS A 860 -11.43 3.96 -27.63
N SER A 861 -10.35 3.19 -27.82
CA SER A 861 -9.54 3.15 -29.04
C SER A 861 -9.95 2.05 -30.03
N ASN A 862 -10.77 1.06 -29.62
CA ASN A 862 -11.38 0.09 -30.54
C ASN A 862 -12.68 0.61 -31.19
N ASP A 863 -13.34 1.58 -30.54
CA ASP A 863 -14.58 2.24 -30.98
C ASP A 863 -14.50 2.74 -32.42
N THR A 864 -15.56 2.47 -33.19
CA THR A 864 -15.66 2.89 -34.60
C THR A 864 -16.54 4.12 -34.76
N VAL A 865 -16.52 4.73 -35.96
CA VAL A 865 -17.38 5.87 -36.31
C VAL A 865 -18.25 5.50 -37.51
N ASP A 866 -19.56 5.72 -37.39
CA ASP A 866 -20.53 5.42 -38.44
C ASP A 866 -20.43 6.38 -39.66
N ALA A 867 -21.27 6.14 -40.66
CA ALA A 867 -21.30 6.95 -41.88
C ALA A 867 -21.86 8.38 -41.70
N ASP A 868 -22.51 8.68 -40.58
CA ASP A 868 -23.10 9.98 -40.24
C ASP A 868 -22.24 10.77 -39.23
N GLY A 869 -21.22 10.13 -38.62
CA GLY A 869 -20.24 10.74 -37.71
C GLY A 869 -20.47 10.43 -36.22
N ASN A 870 -21.30 9.45 -35.88
CA ASN A 870 -21.53 9.01 -34.49
C ASN A 870 -20.52 7.93 -34.10
N VAL A 871 -20.12 7.88 -32.83
CA VAL A 871 -19.31 6.77 -32.31
C VAL A 871 -20.19 5.54 -32.09
N GLU A 872 -19.83 4.43 -32.72
CA GLU A 872 -20.40 3.10 -32.47
C GLU A 872 -19.47 2.37 -31.50
N VAL A 873 -19.97 2.10 -30.30
CA VAL A 873 -19.19 1.44 -29.23
C VAL A 873 -18.87 0.00 -29.62
N VAL A 874 -17.60 -0.37 -29.55
CA VAL A 874 -17.12 -1.74 -29.76
C VAL A 874 -16.82 -2.35 -28.39
N LEU A 875 -17.32 -3.57 -28.14
CA LEU A 875 -17.09 -4.27 -26.87
C LEU A 875 -16.39 -5.59 -27.11
N ASP A 876 -15.12 -5.65 -26.76
CA ASP A 876 -14.30 -6.87 -26.81
C ASP A 876 -13.61 -7.18 -25.46
N GLU A 877 -12.79 -8.23 -25.44
CA GLU A 877 -12.06 -8.64 -24.23
C GLU A 877 -11.11 -7.57 -23.64
N THR A 878 -10.72 -6.53 -24.40
CA THR A 878 -9.92 -5.40 -23.92
C THR A 878 -10.74 -4.38 -23.11
N ASP A 879 -12.04 -4.27 -23.34
CA ASP A 879 -12.95 -3.38 -22.59
C ASP A 879 -13.28 -3.87 -21.18
N ARG A 880 -12.77 -5.05 -20.81
CA ARG A 880 -12.98 -5.66 -19.50
C ARG A 880 -12.21 -4.97 -18.37
N HIS A 881 -11.15 -4.24 -18.67
CA HIS A 881 -10.22 -3.73 -17.66
C HIS A 881 -9.64 -2.35 -18.00
N ILE A 882 -9.12 -1.69 -16.96
CA ILE A 882 -8.40 -0.42 -17.06
C ILE A 882 -7.18 -0.45 -16.13
N ASN A 883 -6.08 0.16 -16.58
CA ASN A 883 -4.92 0.42 -15.72
C ASN A 883 -5.29 1.49 -14.69
N ILE A 884 -5.06 1.19 -13.41
CA ILE A 884 -5.34 2.05 -12.26
C ILE A 884 -4.03 2.77 -11.90
N SER A 885 -3.17 2.11 -11.11
CA SER A 885 -1.86 2.61 -10.72
C SER A 885 -0.73 1.63 -11.06
N SER A 886 0.52 2.05 -10.87
CA SER A 886 1.62 1.11 -10.69
C SER A 886 1.49 0.34 -9.36
N GLY A 887 2.07 -0.85 -9.25
CA GLY A 887 2.07 -1.65 -8.01
C GLY A 887 0.81 -2.48 -7.77
N ILE A 888 0.74 -3.11 -6.59
CA ILE A 888 -0.36 -4.00 -6.19
C ILE A 888 -1.49 -3.18 -5.57
N LEU A 889 -2.66 -3.20 -6.21
CA LEU A 889 -3.86 -2.49 -5.74
C LEU A 889 -4.40 -3.07 -4.42
N ALA A 890 -5.07 -2.22 -3.65
CA ALA A 890 -5.99 -2.67 -2.62
C ALA A 890 -7.22 -3.38 -3.26
N PRO A 891 -7.97 -4.20 -2.51
CA PRO A 891 -9.30 -4.64 -2.95
C PRO A 891 -10.23 -3.44 -3.19
N PRO A 892 -11.05 -3.46 -4.26
CA PRO A 892 -12.02 -2.40 -4.51
C PRO A 892 -13.08 -2.37 -3.40
N GLU A 893 -13.67 -1.21 -3.11
CA GLU A 893 -14.76 -1.07 -2.14
C GLU A 893 -15.96 -0.35 -2.76
N ILE A 894 -17.19 -0.69 -2.33
CA ILE A 894 -18.42 -0.04 -2.81
C ILE A 894 -19.03 0.82 -1.72
N ILE A 895 -19.18 2.11 -2.00
CA ILE A 895 -19.87 3.07 -1.15
C ILE A 895 -21.25 3.35 -1.74
N ILE A 896 -22.29 3.22 -0.92
CA ILE A 896 -23.66 3.58 -1.29
C ILE A 896 -23.95 4.98 -0.75
N THR A 897 -23.93 5.98 -1.63
CA THR A 897 -24.24 7.38 -1.31
C THR A 897 -25.73 7.66 -1.49
N PRO A 898 -26.25 8.83 -1.04
CA PRO A 898 -27.61 9.24 -1.36
C PRO A 898 -27.89 9.41 -2.86
N LYS A 899 -26.86 9.75 -3.66
CA LYS A 899 -26.94 9.92 -5.11
C LYS A 899 -26.81 8.60 -5.88
N GLY A 900 -26.01 7.65 -5.43
CA GLY A 900 -25.88 6.34 -6.06
C GLY A 900 -24.80 5.43 -5.45
N PRO A 901 -24.66 4.20 -5.97
CA PRO A 901 -23.51 3.34 -5.68
C PRO A 901 -22.26 3.80 -6.46
N VAL A 902 -21.14 3.95 -5.76
CA VAL A 902 -19.83 4.31 -6.31
C VAL A 902 -18.82 3.23 -5.93
N LEU A 903 -17.99 2.83 -6.88
CA LEU A 903 -16.83 1.97 -6.66
C LEU A 903 -15.60 2.85 -6.41
N LEU A 904 -14.88 2.61 -5.31
CA LEU A 904 -13.56 3.17 -5.07
C LEU A 904 -12.51 2.09 -5.31
N VAL A 905 -11.45 2.44 -6.04
CA VAL A 905 -10.35 1.53 -6.41
C VAL A 905 -8.98 2.12 -6.02
N GLY A 906 -8.90 3.44 -5.94
CA GLY A 906 -7.82 4.20 -5.29
C GLY A 906 -8.39 5.38 -4.49
N PRO A 907 -7.52 6.26 -3.95
CA PRO A 907 -7.93 7.51 -3.33
C PRO A 907 -8.63 8.45 -4.34
N ASP A 908 -8.04 8.64 -5.52
CA ASP A 908 -8.55 9.54 -6.58
C ASP A 908 -9.47 8.81 -7.59
N GLU A 909 -9.39 7.48 -7.65
CA GLU A 909 -10.08 6.66 -8.66
C GLU A 909 -11.46 6.16 -8.21
N LYS A 910 -12.47 6.97 -8.57
CA LYS A 910 -13.90 6.77 -8.33
C LYS A 910 -14.68 6.43 -9.61
N PHE A 911 -15.33 5.26 -9.65
CA PHE A 911 -16.15 4.82 -10.78
C PHE A 911 -17.65 4.76 -10.39
N PRO A 912 -18.54 5.55 -11.03
CA PRO A 912 -19.97 5.50 -10.75
C PRO A 912 -20.57 4.21 -11.32
N ILE A 913 -21.33 3.45 -10.51
CA ILE A 913 -21.95 2.21 -10.98
C ILE A 913 -23.32 2.54 -11.61
N PRO A 914 -23.61 2.12 -12.86
CA PRO A 914 -24.88 2.41 -13.53
C PRO A 914 -26.11 1.88 -12.76
N ASP A 915 -27.15 2.71 -12.59
CA ASP A 915 -28.40 2.37 -11.87
C ASP A 915 -29.53 1.90 -12.83
N ASP A 916 -29.16 1.11 -13.83
CA ASP A 916 -30.09 0.65 -14.89
C ASP A 916 -31.15 -0.36 -14.39
N ARG A 917 -31.01 -0.82 -13.14
CA ARG A 917 -31.77 -1.96 -12.59
C ARG A 917 -32.49 -1.63 -11.27
N ASN A 918 -33.24 -0.52 -11.23
CA ASN A 918 -34.22 -0.13 -10.19
C ASN A 918 -34.06 -0.87 -8.84
N VAL A 919 -33.14 -0.40 -7.99
CA VAL A 919 -33.01 -0.89 -6.60
C VAL A 919 -34.26 -0.46 -5.82
N ASN A 920 -35.30 -1.28 -5.87
CA ASN A 920 -36.61 -1.00 -5.28
C ASN A 920 -36.50 -0.90 -3.74
N ARG A 921 -36.40 0.33 -3.24
CA ARG A 921 -36.31 0.66 -1.81
C ARG A 921 -37.62 0.35 -1.07
N TYR A 922 -37.81 -0.91 -0.68
CA TYR A 922 -38.92 -1.32 0.20
C TYR A 922 -38.66 -0.88 1.64
N PHE A 923 -39.46 0.07 2.15
CA PHE A 923 -39.41 0.50 3.55
C PHE A 923 -40.51 -0.17 4.36
N TRP A 924 -40.12 -0.97 5.35
CA TRP A 924 -41.03 -1.43 6.41
C TRP A 924 -40.87 -0.52 7.63
N LEU A 925 -41.91 0.26 7.92
CA LEU A 925 -42.02 0.97 9.19
C LEU A 925 -42.53 -0.01 10.26
N SER A 926 -41.70 -0.28 11.28
CA SER A 926 -42.21 -0.66 12.60
C SER A 926 -42.50 0.61 13.37
N GLU A 927 -43.75 0.76 13.83
CA GLU A 927 -44.04 1.52 15.05
C GLU A 927 -43.53 0.76 16.31
#